data_AF-A0A5B8MGX0-F1
#
_entry.id   AF-A0A5B8MGX0-F1
#
_cell.length_a   1.000
_cell.length_b   1.000
_cell.length_c   1.000
_cell.angle_alpha   90.00
_cell.angle_beta   90.00
_cell.angle_gamma   90.00
#
_symmetry.space_group_name_H-M   'P 1'
#
loop_
_entity.id
_entity.type
_entity.pdbx_description
1 polymer ?
#
loop_
_entity_poly.entity_id
_entity_poly.type
_entity_poly.pdbx_seq_one_letter_code
_entity_poly.pdbx_strand_id
1 'polypeptide(L)'
;MAPGSSGTASPSVSTPGKEKTGTTTRSREQLLKLLETSAKRLKQFDKKYGESKAKLLSLQEKQRKLEEENKRLKRLAEEGREASSASASRCGELEEKDEAIRLLSTELTSLQHESGVTKGRVEELEEEKKEVERKLEEKFDEVVSAEKEAEEERRKVDGLLCKVQELEKQLEESGAGGRGSEEDEGDRKALEDRCKALENRCSKLSDSEQQATDELEKRLQKMQEEEKRLSYLESQVRSLQEEVDVSADRAQEAESLVSKLQTKLAEGTEEGEKLAKRLEASEAQLASALMEAASSEPAQADQEEGATPPREDEEALARLAEEVDKLKAESSELRAEKEQMAEELKSSKELLKESSATNEKAKSNVEDLKKKFLTTAKKKQLEFKSKIDLLQQKLKEQEEASKVQLEEFMSGKENNAGALEVLQKQNVEFSEKVQQLEDLVEKQKKEIASFELSKESEEKEGQKQESQTKKLKAVILELKRKLEKSEKVRQKEAKEISKTQASLQDEKLKYQQVEETSRHEMERLEKELKTYKARAHMLLQQKEDQLKNTVSTEMADKYKDKISSLETEVGELIGSRKEMEHAYAELQERHGKEMAEIVENHKTEIAAKEDELLDKEQDGKQAAMESQQALEEAKEGLKEKEKENSDLQLKCTALEEEAKTSRSALRDLKELHDALEREYKMYKETSEEMIQEKERELAELSASLKDRKTLATYKETSRLPVAAEAPHHATSSTSPASTSPNHKTSSQQESVGFSLENDLLSDITDTNIIEAAKLQASRDAFLDEYIQRIAELEGEAVEYQKEISMRDQLESVLKEELRKKEREESRSNLKESQTDMEYLKNIVLKLLETGEYEVLLPVVSTLLALSPEEVDRVKKAYEDGVHRPGNDPIDYATKAASDVTSYLSGWVFSSSSANK
;
A
#
# COMPACT_ATOMS: atom_id res chain seq x y z
N MET A 1 66.44 -8.88 -33.94
CA MET A 1 67.31 -8.58 -35.10
C MET A 1 68.66 -9.27 -34.85
N ALA A 2 69.20 -9.97 -35.86
CA ALA A 2 70.59 -10.47 -35.88
C ALA A 2 71.57 -9.29 -36.19
N PRO A 3 72.93 -9.40 -36.18
CA PRO A 3 73.84 -10.57 -36.27
C PRO A 3 74.88 -10.61 -35.11
N GLY A 4 75.94 -11.44 -35.06
CA GLY A 4 76.40 -12.56 -35.91
C GLY A 4 77.94 -12.61 -36.05
N SER A 5 78.54 -13.69 -35.53
CA SER A 5 79.81 -14.37 -35.92
C SER A 5 81.09 -13.60 -36.33
N SER A 6 82.15 -13.84 -35.54
CA SER A 6 83.53 -14.25 -35.92
C SER A 6 84.06 -14.07 -37.36
N GLY A 7 85.29 -13.53 -37.48
CA GLY A 7 86.04 -13.51 -38.75
C GLY A 7 87.52 -13.15 -38.61
N THR A 8 88.31 -14.16 -38.26
CA THR A 8 89.79 -14.22 -38.25
C THR A 8 90.49 -13.66 -39.49
N ALA A 9 91.57 -12.88 -39.30
CA ALA A 9 92.54 -12.55 -40.34
C ALA A 9 93.98 -12.74 -39.83
N SER A 10 94.79 -13.48 -40.57
CA SER A 10 96.22 -13.72 -40.31
C SER A 10 97.06 -12.47 -40.59
N PRO A 11 98.33 -12.45 -40.13
CA PRO A 11 99.38 -12.46 -41.15
C PRO A 11 100.51 -13.46 -40.92
N SER A 12 101.25 -13.70 -42.00
CA SER A 12 102.23 -14.76 -42.21
C SER A 12 103.58 -14.57 -41.52
N VAL A 13 104.19 -15.70 -41.17
CA VAL A 13 105.61 -15.84 -40.80
C VAL A 13 106.53 -15.53 -41.98
N SER A 14 107.62 -14.80 -41.74
CA SER A 14 108.85 -14.89 -42.53
C SER A 14 110.09 -14.86 -41.61
N THR A 15 111.12 -15.61 -42.00
CA THR A 15 112.38 -15.86 -41.28
C THR A 15 113.57 -15.41 -42.15
N PRO A 16 114.85 -15.56 -41.73
CA PRO A 16 115.47 -15.22 -40.44
C PRO A 16 116.72 -14.31 -40.60
N GLY A 17 117.15 -13.63 -39.53
CA GLY A 17 118.36 -12.79 -39.51
C GLY A 17 119.25 -13.03 -38.29
N LYS A 18 120.47 -13.53 -38.54
CA LYS A 18 121.49 -14.01 -37.59
C LYS A 18 121.94 -13.06 -36.46
N GLU A 19 122.61 -13.69 -35.47
CA GLU A 19 123.74 -13.17 -34.67
C GLU A 19 123.47 -12.11 -33.56
N LYS A 20 123.37 -12.59 -32.30
CA LYS A 20 124.51 -12.58 -31.35
C LYS A 20 124.13 -13.14 -29.97
N THR A 21 124.79 -14.22 -29.58
CA THR A 21 124.79 -14.76 -28.21
C THR A 21 125.61 -13.85 -27.29
N GLY A 22 125.03 -13.27 -26.22
CA GLY A 22 125.83 -12.40 -25.34
C GLY A 22 125.16 -11.70 -24.14
N THR A 23 123.83 -11.72 -23.96
CA THR A 23 123.15 -10.98 -22.86
C THR A 23 121.98 -11.73 -22.21
N THR A 24 121.85 -13.03 -22.47
CA THR A 24 120.60 -13.80 -22.29
C THR A 24 120.14 -14.00 -20.84
N THR A 25 121.02 -13.89 -19.85
CA THR A 25 120.64 -14.03 -18.42
C THR A 25 119.92 -12.79 -17.89
N ARG A 26 120.44 -11.59 -18.13
CA ARG A 26 119.88 -10.34 -17.57
C ARG A 26 118.49 -10.02 -18.13
N SER A 27 118.27 -10.23 -19.43
CA SER A 27 116.94 -10.04 -20.04
C SER A 27 115.93 -11.12 -19.62
N ARG A 28 116.36 -12.37 -19.38
CA ARG A 28 115.50 -13.44 -18.85
C ARG A 28 115.06 -13.16 -17.42
N GLU A 29 115.96 -12.62 -16.60
CA GLU A 29 115.67 -12.24 -15.21
C GLU A 29 114.74 -11.01 -15.13
N GLN A 30 114.89 -10.04 -16.04
CA GLN A 30 113.94 -8.93 -16.21
C GLN A 30 112.55 -9.40 -16.67
N LEU A 31 112.48 -10.34 -17.62
CA LEU A 31 111.22 -10.95 -18.06
C LEU A 31 110.54 -11.74 -16.95
N LEU A 32 111.28 -12.48 -16.12
CA LEU A 32 110.73 -13.18 -14.96
C LEU A 32 110.18 -12.21 -13.91
N LYS A 33 110.87 -11.10 -13.62
CA LYS A 33 110.34 -10.03 -12.74
C LYS A 33 109.10 -9.35 -13.32
N LEU A 34 109.02 -9.18 -14.64
CA LEU A 34 107.81 -8.69 -15.34
C LEU A 34 106.65 -9.69 -15.25
N LEU A 35 106.90 -10.99 -15.40
CA LEU A 35 105.91 -12.05 -15.20
C LEU A 35 105.44 -12.17 -13.75
N GLU A 36 106.34 -12.02 -12.79
CA GLU A 36 105.99 -12.08 -11.37
C GLU A 36 105.19 -10.84 -10.93
N THR A 37 105.56 -9.65 -11.41
CA THR A 37 104.79 -8.42 -11.14
C THR A 37 103.46 -8.39 -11.87
N SER A 38 103.35 -8.92 -13.09
CA SER A 38 102.06 -9.05 -13.77
C SER A 38 101.17 -10.10 -13.10
N ALA A 39 101.71 -11.25 -12.65
CA ALA A 39 100.96 -12.24 -11.87
C ALA A 39 100.49 -11.68 -10.51
N LYS A 40 101.31 -10.87 -9.83
CA LYS A 40 100.92 -10.17 -8.59
C LYS A 40 99.81 -9.13 -8.86
N ARG A 41 99.88 -8.39 -9.97
CA ARG A 41 98.79 -7.48 -10.41
C ARG A 41 97.51 -8.24 -10.76
N LEU A 42 97.61 -9.40 -11.44
CA LEU A 42 96.46 -10.24 -11.76
C LEU A 42 95.75 -10.71 -10.48
N LYS A 43 96.50 -11.27 -9.52
CA LYS A 43 95.94 -11.67 -8.21
C LYS A 43 95.30 -10.52 -7.43
N GLN A 44 95.87 -9.31 -7.50
CA GLN A 44 95.23 -8.11 -6.93
C GLN A 44 93.96 -7.72 -7.68
N PHE A 45 93.93 -7.87 -9.01
CA PHE A 45 92.75 -7.60 -9.83
C PHE A 45 91.63 -8.60 -9.55
N ASP A 46 91.94 -9.90 -9.51
CA ASP A 46 90.99 -10.97 -9.17
C ASP A 46 90.42 -10.78 -7.75
N LYS A 47 91.26 -10.41 -6.78
CA LYS A 47 90.80 -10.08 -5.42
C LYS A 47 89.84 -8.89 -5.41
N LYS A 48 90.21 -7.77 -6.05
CA LYS A 48 89.35 -6.58 -6.17
C LYS A 48 88.05 -6.86 -6.95
N TYR A 49 88.12 -7.69 -7.98
CA TYR A 49 86.96 -8.13 -8.74
C TYR A 49 86.02 -9.00 -7.90
N GLY A 50 86.56 -9.92 -7.10
CA GLY A 50 85.81 -10.69 -6.11
C GLY A 50 85.14 -9.81 -5.05
N GLU A 51 85.86 -8.84 -4.49
CA GLU A 51 85.33 -7.85 -3.54
C GLU A 51 84.21 -7.00 -4.15
N SER A 52 84.39 -6.50 -5.38
CA SER A 52 83.33 -5.77 -6.11
C SER A 52 82.12 -6.66 -6.42
N LYS A 53 82.34 -7.93 -6.80
CA LYS A 53 81.24 -8.88 -7.07
C LYS A 53 80.45 -9.22 -5.81
N ALA A 54 81.13 -9.40 -4.67
CA ALA A 54 80.47 -9.61 -3.38
C ALA A 54 79.66 -8.38 -2.95
N LYS A 55 80.19 -7.17 -3.13
CA LYS A 55 79.44 -5.91 -2.89
C LYS A 55 78.23 -5.78 -3.82
N LEU A 56 78.36 -6.14 -5.09
CA LEU A 56 77.25 -6.12 -6.05
C LEU A 56 76.12 -7.09 -5.63
N LEU A 57 76.47 -8.32 -5.24
CA LEU A 57 75.48 -9.30 -4.76
C LEU A 57 74.81 -8.85 -3.45
N SER A 58 75.56 -8.28 -2.51
CA SER A 58 75.01 -7.70 -1.28
C SER A 58 74.05 -6.54 -1.57
N LEU A 59 74.38 -5.67 -2.54
CA LEU A 59 73.49 -4.60 -3.00
C LEU A 59 72.22 -5.15 -3.67
N GLN A 60 72.33 -6.18 -4.52
CA GLN A 60 71.18 -6.82 -5.14
C GLN A 60 70.27 -7.49 -4.10
N GLU A 61 70.83 -8.12 -3.07
CA GLU A 61 70.04 -8.73 -1.99
C GLU A 61 69.33 -7.67 -1.13
N LYS A 62 70.02 -6.56 -0.79
CA LYS A 62 69.40 -5.41 -0.12
C LYS A 62 68.27 -4.80 -0.96
N GLN A 63 68.49 -4.64 -2.27
CA GLN A 63 67.48 -4.13 -3.20
C GLN A 63 66.26 -5.06 -3.26
N ARG A 64 66.48 -6.39 -3.26
CA ARG A 64 65.38 -7.38 -3.21
C ARG A 64 64.58 -7.28 -1.91
N LYS A 65 65.24 -7.14 -0.76
CA LYS A 65 64.58 -6.96 0.55
C LYS A 65 63.75 -5.68 0.58
N LEU A 66 64.29 -4.56 0.10
CA LEU A 66 63.56 -3.28 -0.05
C LEU A 66 62.35 -3.39 -1.00
N GLU A 67 62.42 -4.20 -2.07
CA GLU A 67 61.28 -4.46 -2.95
C GLU A 67 60.21 -5.35 -2.29
N GLU A 68 60.60 -6.33 -1.48
CA GLU A 68 59.70 -7.19 -0.71
C GLU A 68 58.99 -6.41 0.40
N GLU A 69 59.72 -5.53 1.10
CA GLU A 69 59.21 -4.62 2.12
C GLU A 69 58.27 -3.55 1.53
N ASN A 70 58.62 -2.94 0.39
CA ASN A 70 57.71 -2.04 -0.33
C ASN A 70 56.41 -2.74 -0.79
N LYS A 71 56.47 -4.03 -1.15
CA LYS A 71 55.26 -4.82 -1.46
C LYS A 71 54.42 -5.08 -0.21
N ARG A 72 55.05 -5.31 0.95
CA ARG A 72 54.35 -5.46 2.24
C ARG A 72 53.66 -4.16 2.66
N LEU A 73 54.38 -3.04 2.62
CA LEU A 73 53.83 -1.71 2.92
C LEU A 73 52.65 -1.33 1.99
N LYS A 74 52.74 -1.66 0.70
CA LYS A 74 51.63 -1.44 -0.25
C LYS A 74 50.37 -2.23 0.09
N ARG A 75 50.50 -3.50 0.50
CA ARG A 75 49.37 -4.33 0.92
C ARG A 75 48.72 -3.78 2.19
N LEU A 76 49.51 -3.46 3.21
CA LEU A 76 48.99 -2.83 4.44
C LEU A 76 48.28 -1.49 4.14
N ALA A 77 48.78 -0.70 3.19
CA ALA A 77 48.15 0.54 2.73
C ALA A 77 46.95 0.34 1.78
N GLU A 78 46.69 -0.87 1.29
CA GLU A 78 45.47 -1.26 0.56
C GLU A 78 44.44 -1.80 1.56
N GLU A 79 44.84 -2.71 2.44
CA GLU A 79 44.04 -3.24 3.56
C GLU A 79 43.49 -2.12 4.46
N GLY A 80 44.31 -1.12 4.82
CA GLY A 80 43.87 0.05 5.58
C GLY A 80 42.87 0.94 4.83
N ARG A 81 42.98 1.06 3.50
CA ARG A 81 42.00 1.79 2.67
C ARG A 81 40.69 1.03 2.52
N GLU A 82 40.74 -0.28 2.39
CA GLU A 82 39.54 -1.14 2.37
C GLU A 82 38.81 -1.11 3.72
N ALA A 83 39.55 -1.21 4.84
CA ALA A 83 39.01 -1.08 6.19
C ALA A 83 38.39 0.31 6.44
N SER A 84 39.06 1.38 6.02
CA SER A 84 38.55 2.75 6.10
C SER A 84 37.27 2.94 5.28
N SER A 85 37.24 2.42 4.04
CA SER A 85 36.04 2.47 3.19
C SER A 85 34.88 1.68 3.78
N ALA A 86 35.13 0.49 4.35
CA ALA A 86 34.10 -0.32 5.01
C ALA A 86 33.55 0.36 6.27
N SER A 87 34.43 1.02 7.05
CA SER A 87 34.03 1.82 8.21
C SER A 87 33.16 3.02 7.80
N ALA A 88 33.53 3.73 6.73
CA ALA A 88 32.76 4.87 6.23
C ALA A 88 31.36 4.46 5.72
N SER A 89 31.28 3.36 4.96
CA SER A 89 29.97 2.84 4.49
C SER A 89 29.06 2.43 5.65
N ARG A 90 29.62 1.77 6.69
CA ARG A 90 28.86 1.40 7.89
C ARG A 90 28.42 2.60 8.73
N CYS A 91 29.17 3.69 8.74
CA CYS A 91 28.76 4.92 9.43
C CYS A 91 27.48 5.49 8.80
N GLY A 92 27.42 5.56 7.45
CA GLY A 92 26.19 5.95 6.74
C GLY A 92 25.02 5.01 7.01
N GLU A 93 25.23 3.69 7.01
CA GLU A 93 24.18 2.71 7.37
C GLU A 93 23.72 2.79 8.83
N LEU A 94 24.49 3.40 9.73
CA LEU A 94 24.10 3.65 11.11
C LEU A 94 23.31 4.95 11.21
N GLU A 95 23.78 6.02 10.56
CA GLU A 95 23.08 7.31 10.46
C GLU A 95 21.68 7.16 9.84
N GLU A 96 21.51 6.33 8.79
CA GLU A 96 20.20 6.00 8.21
C GLU A 96 19.28 5.27 9.20
N LYS A 97 19.83 4.39 10.05
CA LYS A 97 19.06 3.66 11.08
C LYS A 97 18.69 4.58 12.25
N ASP A 98 19.58 5.48 12.65
CA ASP A 98 19.33 6.49 13.69
C ASP A 98 18.21 7.45 13.26
N GLU A 99 18.22 7.97 12.03
CA GLU A 99 17.13 8.83 11.55
C GLU A 99 15.81 8.04 11.40
N ALA A 100 15.85 6.77 10.98
CA ALA A 100 14.67 5.91 10.98
C ALA A 100 14.10 5.67 12.40
N ILE A 101 14.96 5.46 13.40
CA ILE A 101 14.56 5.39 14.82
C ILE A 101 13.94 6.71 15.26
N ARG A 102 14.53 7.86 14.87
CA ARG A 102 14.04 9.19 15.23
C ARG A 102 12.65 9.47 14.66
N LEU A 103 12.44 9.16 13.38
CA LEU A 103 11.15 9.29 12.69
C LEU A 103 10.07 8.39 13.31
N LEU A 104 10.37 7.09 13.50
CA LEU A 104 9.42 6.17 14.15
C LEU A 104 9.13 6.54 15.61
N SER A 105 10.10 7.13 16.33
CA SER A 105 9.86 7.63 17.68
C SER A 105 8.94 8.87 17.67
N THR A 106 9.07 9.77 16.68
CA THR A 106 8.13 10.89 16.54
C THR A 106 6.73 10.44 16.15
N GLU A 107 6.60 9.47 15.24
CA GLU A 107 5.33 8.86 14.85
C GLU A 107 4.65 8.17 16.05
N LEU A 108 5.42 7.41 16.84
CA LEU A 108 4.94 6.82 18.09
C LEU A 108 4.38 7.87 19.05
N THR A 109 5.08 8.99 19.26
CA THR A 109 4.58 10.06 20.14
C THR A 109 3.32 10.75 19.61
N SER A 110 3.12 10.80 18.28
CA SER A 110 1.87 11.30 17.68
C SER A 110 0.72 10.31 17.95
N LEU A 111 0.93 9.02 17.63
CA LEU A 111 -0.06 7.96 17.86
C LEU A 111 -0.46 7.84 19.33
N GLN A 112 0.50 7.94 20.26
CA GLN A 112 0.21 7.94 21.70
C GLN A 112 -0.57 9.19 22.14
N HIS A 113 -0.33 10.35 21.54
CA HIS A 113 -1.10 11.56 21.82
C HIS A 113 -2.53 11.48 21.26
N GLU A 114 -2.67 11.07 20.00
CA GLU A 114 -3.96 10.86 19.33
C GLU A 114 -4.82 9.83 20.08
N SER A 115 -4.24 8.68 20.44
CA SER A 115 -4.90 7.64 21.26
C SER A 115 -5.32 8.16 22.65
N GLY A 116 -4.53 9.06 23.25
CA GLY A 116 -4.90 9.74 24.48
C GLY A 116 -6.09 10.69 24.33
N VAL A 117 -6.17 11.42 23.22
CA VAL A 117 -7.27 12.35 22.90
C VAL A 117 -8.55 11.57 22.57
N THR A 118 -8.49 10.55 21.73
CA THR A 118 -9.67 9.71 21.40
C THR A 118 -10.19 8.99 22.62
N LYS A 119 -9.31 8.47 23.50
CA LYS A 119 -9.71 7.89 24.78
C LYS A 119 -10.40 8.90 25.70
N GLY A 120 -9.90 10.13 25.81
CA GLY A 120 -10.58 11.20 26.56
C GLY A 120 -11.99 11.46 26.01
N ARG A 121 -12.15 11.43 24.68
CA ARG A 121 -13.46 11.57 24.03
C ARG A 121 -14.40 10.40 24.26
N VAL A 122 -13.88 9.16 24.37
CA VAL A 122 -14.65 7.99 24.81
C VAL A 122 -15.16 8.17 26.24
N GLU A 123 -14.30 8.61 27.16
CA GLU A 123 -14.68 8.85 28.56
C GLU A 123 -15.78 9.92 28.70
N GLU A 124 -15.70 11.02 27.94
CA GLU A 124 -16.78 12.03 27.85
C GLU A 124 -18.11 11.45 27.35
N LEU A 125 -18.08 10.68 26.25
CA LEU A 125 -19.28 10.10 25.66
C LEU A 125 -19.87 8.98 26.53
N GLU A 126 -19.07 8.28 27.33
CA GLU A 126 -19.57 7.38 28.36
C GLU A 126 -20.30 8.11 29.49
N GLU A 127 -19.86 9.30 29.90
CA GLU A 127 -20.58 10.13 30.88
C GLU A 127 -21.89 10.66 30.29
N GLU A 128 -21.88 11.15 29.04
CA GLU A 128 -23.11 11.54 28.33
C GLU A 128 -24.09 10.35 28.21
N LYS A 129 -23.58 9.16 27.91
CA LYS A 129 -24.38 7.93 27.85
C LYS A 129 -25.06 7.65 29.20
N LYS A 130 -24.30 7.62 30.30
CA LYS A 130 -24.83 7.36 31.66
C LYS A 130 -25.91 8.37 32.06
N GLU A 131 -25.76 9.63 31.67
CA GLU A 131 -26.76 10.69 31.90
C GLU A 131 -28.03 10.53 31.02
N VAL A 132 -27.91 9.95 29.82
CA VAL A 132 -29.08 9.57 28.99
C VAL A 132 -29.76 8.30 29.53
N GLU A 133 -29.02 7.28 29.99
CA GLU A 133 -29.59 6.10 30.67
C GLU A 133 -30.44 6.54 31.88
N ARG A 134 -29.91 7.44 32.72
CA ARG A 134 -30.61 8.00 33.88
C ARG A 134 -31.91 8.71 33.49
N LYS A 135 -31.89 9.53 32.42
CA LYS A 135 -33.10 10.21 31.90
C LYS A 135 -34.11 9.23 31.32
N LEU A 136 -33.65 8.18 30.67
CA LEU A 136 -34.52 7.14 30.09
C LEU A 136 -35.27 6.40 31.21
N GLU A 137 -34.59 6.09 32.32
CA GLU A 137 -35.21 5.44 33.49
C GLU A 137 -36.23 6.37 34.18
N GLU A 138 -35.92 7.67 34.35
CA GLU A 138 -36.90 8.67 34.81
C GLU A 138 -38.13 8.78 33.88
N LYS A 139 -37.92 8.72 32.57
CA LYS A 139 -39.00 8.74 31.57
C LYS A 139 -39.83 7.45 31.56
N PHE A 140 -39.20 6.31 31.84
CA PHE A 140 -39.89 5.02 31.99
C PHE A 140 -40.84 5.04 33.19
N ASP A 141 -40.39 5.55 34.35
CA ASP A 141 -41.24 5.73 35.53
C ASP A 141 -42.41 6.71 35.27
N GLU A 142 -42.19 7.82 34.54
CA GLU A 142 -43.25 8.75 34.11
C GLU A 142 -44.31 8.08 33.21
N VAL A 143 -43.91 7.15 32.34
CA VAL A 143 -44.81 6.37 31.48
C VAL A 143 -45.59 5.34 32.31
N VAL A 144 -44.93 4.60 33.19
CA VAL A 144 -45.57 3.62 34.08
C VAL A 144 -46.58 4.29 35.04
N SER A 145 -46.36 5.55 35.44
CA SER A 145 -47.34 6.32 36.20
C SER A 145 -48.55 6.72 35.33
N ALA A 146 -48.32 7.23 34.11
CA ALA A 146 -49.40 7.58 33.18
C ALA A 146 -50.26 6.37 32.78
N GLU A 147 -49.64 5.19 32.63
CA GLU A 147 -50.36 3.97 32.25
C GLU A 147 -51.38 3.58 33.33
N LYS A 148 -51.00 3.69 34.60
CA LYS A 148 -51.89 3.44 35.75
C LYS A 148 -53.03 4.46 35.81
N GLU A 149 -52.76 5.74 35.55
CA GLU A 149 -53.77 6.80 35.50
C GLU A 149 -54.78 6.56 34.38
N ALA A 150 -54.31 6.25 33.16
CA ALA A 150 -55.17 5.93 32.01
C ALA A 150 -55.97 4.63 32.23
N GLU A 151 -55.39 3.61 32.88
CA GLU A 151 -56.11 2.38 33.24
C GLU A 151 -57.18 2.63 34.33
N GLU A 152 -56.94 3.55 35.27
CA GLU A 152 -57.92 3.93 36.29
C GLU A 152 -59.12 4.70 35.68
N GLU A 153 -58.87 5.61 34.73
CA GLU A 153 -59.95 6.28 33.99
C GLU A 153 -60.76 5.30 33.12
N ARG A 154 -60.10 4.36 32.41
CA ARG A 154 -60.79 3.24 31.72
C ARG A 154 -61.75 2.49 32.63
N ARG A 155 -61.29 2.07 33.81
CA ARG A 155 -62.12 1.37 34.80
C ARG A 155 -63.31 2.22 35.27
N LYS A 156 -63.18 3.55 35.35
CA LYS A 156 -64.28 4.48 35.69
C LYS A 156 -65.31 4.57 34.54
N VAL A 157 -64.85 4.60 33.29
CA VAL A 157 -65.70 4.60 32.09
C VAL A 157 -66.49 3.28 32.01
N ASP A 158 -65.81 2.13 32.02
CA ASP A 158 -66.43 0.80 31.98
C ASP A 158 -67.47 0.60 33.11
N GLY A 159 -67.12 1.03 34.33
CA GLY A 159 -67.99 0.93 35.51
C GLY A 159 -69.24 1.82 35.45
N LEU A 160 -69.26 2.85 34.60
CA LEU A 160 -70.46 3.63 34.31
C LEU A 160 -71.22 3.09 33.09
N LEU A 161 -70.52 2.61 32.06
CA LEU A 161 -71.12 1.95 30.89
C LEU A 161 -71.99 0.76 31.30
N CYS A 162 -71.50 -0.08 32.22
CA CYS A 162 -72.28 -1.16 32.83
C CYS A 162 -73.56 -0.66 33.55
N LYS A 163 -73.50 0.51 34.20
CA LYS A 163 -74.67 1.11 34.89
C LYS A 163 -75.66 1.76 33.93
N VAL A 164 -75.21 2.30 32.81
CA VAL A 164 -76.08 2.78 31.73
C VAL A 164 -76.85 1.58 31.17
N GLN A 165 -76.16 0.51 30.78
CA GLN A 165 -76.79 -0.73 30.27
C GLN A 165 -77.78 -1.36 31.27
N GLU A 166 -77.45 -1.36 32.56
CA GLU A 166 -78.36 -1.88 33.61
C GLU A 166 -79.65 -1.03 33.74
N LEU A 167 -79.55 0.30 33.57
CA LEU A 167 -80.71 1.21 33.62
C LEU A 167 -81.51 1.22 32.30
N GLU A 168 -80.85 1.13 31.15
CA GLU A 168 -81.51 0.94 29.84
C GLU A 168 -82.36 -0.33 29.87
N LYS A 169 -81.82 -1.43 30.39
CA LYS A 169 -82.57 -2.68 30.57
C LYS A 169 -83.77 -2.53 31.50
N GLN A 170 -83.64 -1.78 32.61
CA GLN A 170 -84.78 -1.47 33.50
C GLN A 170 -85.84 -0.58 32.80
N LEU A 171 -85.42 0.29 31.88
CA LEU A 171 -86.31 1.11 31.05
C LEU A 171 -87.08 0.25 30.02
N GLU A 172 -86.43 -0.75 29.43
CA GLU A 172 -87.08 -1.74 28.55
C GLU A 172 -88.07 -2.64 29.30
N GLU A 173 -87.68 -3.17 30.46
CA GLU A 173 -88.52 -4.05 31.29
C GLU A 173 -89.75 -3.31 31.82
N SER A 174 -89.63 -2.05 32.24
CA SER A 174 -90.78 -1.20 32.62
C SER A 174 -91.66 -0.82 31.43
N GLY A 175 -91.09 -0.68 30.23
CA GLY A 175 -91.84 -0.44 29.00
C GLY A 175 -92.75 -1.59 28.53
N ALA A 176 -92.46 -2.83 28.95
CA ALA A 176 -93.25 -4.02 28.59
C ALA A 176 -94.51 -4.23 29.46
N GLY A 177 -94.60 -3.56 30.60
CA GLY A 177 -95.71 -3.65 31.57
C GLY A 177 -96.97 -2.87 31.15
N GLY A 178 -97.72 -3.37 30.17
CA GLY A 178 -98.88 -2.65 29.61
C GLY A 178 -100.10 -2.47 30.56
N ARG A 179 -100.06 -1.46 31.45
CA ARG A 179 -101.20 -0.79 32.11
C ARG A 179 -100.74 0.52 32.74
N GLY A 180 -100.78 1.62 31.98
CA GLY A 180 -100.30 2.93 32.47
C GLY A 180 -101.19 3.52 33.56
N SER A 181 -100.59 3.78 34.74
CA SER A 181 -101.02 4.84 35.66
C SER A 181 -100.17 6.10 35.44
N GLU A 182 -100.64 7.26 35.92
CA GLU A 182 -99.85 8.51 35.87
C GLU A 182 -98.59 8.44 36.76
N GLU A 183 -98.54 7.52 37.73
CA GLU A 183 -97.35 7.27 38.56
C GLU A 183 -96.25 6.54 37.77
N ASP A 184 -96.61 5.54 36.95
CA ASP A 184 -95.65 4.79 36.10
C ASP A 184 -94.96 5.69 35.04
N GLU A 185 -95.68 6.69 34.51
CA GLU A 185 -95.14 7.64 33.53
C GLU A 185 -94.15 8.62 34.19
N GLY A 186 -94.38 8.97 35.47
CA GLY A 186 -93.44 9.75 36.29
C GLY A 186 -92.13 8.99 36.56
N ASP A 187 -92.22 7.74 37.00
CA ASP A 187 -91.06 6.89 37.29
C ASP A 187 -90.25 6.57 36.03
N ARG A 188 -90.92 6.30 34.91
CA ARG A 188 -90.25 6.11 33.61
C ARG A 188 -89.46 7.34 33.18
N LYS A 189 -90.03 8.53 33.36
CA LYS A 189 -89.34 9.79 33.03
C LYS A 189 -88.15 10.07 33.96
N ALA A 190 -88.28 9.74 35.24
CA ALA A 190 -87.18 9.84 36.20
C ALA A 190 -86.02 8.87 35.88
N LEU A 191 -86.33 7.67 35.37
CA LEU A 191 -85.34 6.73 34.82
C LEU A 191 -84.67 7.29 33.56
N GLU A 192 -85.44 7.84 32.61
CA GLU A 192 -84.91 8.41 31.37
C GLU A 192 -83.99 9.62 31.60
N ASP A 193 -84.36 10.51 32.53
CA ASP A 193 -83.52 11.64 32.94
C ASP A 193 -82.25 11.17 33.67
N ARG A 194 -82.32 10.03 34.40
CA ARG A 194 -81.17 9.40 35.05
C ARG A 194 -80.22 8.70 34.07
N CYS A 195 -80.74 8.08 33.01
CA CYS A 195 -79.92 7.57 31.89
C CYS A 195 -79.16 8.71 31.22
N LYS A 196 -79.86 9.78 30.80
CA LYS A 196 -79.25 10.98 30.20
C LYS A 196 -78.21 11.62 31.13
N ALA A 197 -78.43 11.67 32.43
CA ALA A 197 -77.47 12.19 33.39
C ALA A 197 -76.20 11.31 33.51
N LEU A 198 -76.33 10.00 33.32
CA LEU A 198 -75.21 9.06 33.31
C LEU A 198 -74.49 9.02 31.96
N GLU A 199 -75.20 9.09 30.82
CA GLU A 199 -74.62 9.26 29.48
C GLU A 199 -73.74 10.51 29.42
N ASN A 200 -74.25 11.66 29.87
CA ASN A 200 -73.49 12.92 29.97
C ASN A 200 -72.31 12.88 30.96
N ARG A 201 -72.26 11.85 31.83
CA ARG A 201 -71.13 11.60 32.72
C ARG A 201 -70.14 10.59 32.11
N CYS A 202 -70.63 9.62 31.35
CA CYS A 202 -69.81 8.71 30.55
C CYS A 202 -69.05 9.46 29.46
N SER A 203 -69.69 10.39 28.74
CA SER A 203 -69.02 11.19 27.72
C SER A 203 -67.85 12.00 28.31
N LYS A 204 -68.09 12.72 29.42
CA LYS A 204 -67.04 13.51 30.10
C LYS A 204 -65.89 12.67 30.65
N LEU A 205 -66.15 11.43 31.07
CA LEU A 205 -65.09 10.52 31.51
C LEU A 205 -64.39 9.84 30.33
N SER A 206 -65.08 9.58 29.21
CA SER A 206 -64.45 9.15 27.95
C SER A 206 -63.54 10.24 27.37
N ASP A 207 -63.94 11.52 27.45
CA ASP A 207 -63.09 12.66 27.08
C ASP A 207 -61.83 12.72 27.98
N SER A 208 -61.99 12.42 29.28
CA SER A 208 -60.89 12.37 30.26
C SER A 208 -59.96 11.16 30.06
N GLU A 209 -60.53 9.99 29.70
CA GLU A 209 -59.77 8.80 29.33
C GLU A 209 -58.93 9.07 28.08
N GLN A 210 -59.54 9.66 27.04
CA GLN A 210 -58.84 10.01 25.80
C GLN A 210 -57.69 10.99 26.06
N GLN A 211 -57.89 11.98 26.94
CA GLN A 211 -56.80 12.89 27.35
C GLN A 211 -55.67 12.15 28.07
N ALA A 212 -55.98 11.18 28.94
CA ALA A 212 -54.97 10.37 29.60
C ALA A 212 -54.21 9.45 28.62
N THR A 213 -54.88 8.90 27.60
CA THR A 213 -54.19 8.13 26.54
C THR A 213 -53.33 9.01 25.64
N ASP A 214 -53.83 10.18 25.25
CA ASP A 214 -53.08 11.14 24.43
C ASP A 214 -51.84 11.67 25.17
N GLU A 215 -51.86 11.69 26.51
CA GLU A 215 -50.69 12.05 27.32
C GLU A 215 -49.72 10.87 27.49
N LEU A 216 -50.24 9.64 27.69
CA LEU A 216 -49.45 8.41 27.69
C LEU A 216 -48.64 8.28 26.39
N GLU A 217 -49.29 8.42 25.22
CA GLU A 217 -48.62 8.32 23.91
C GLU A 217 -47.50 9.36 23.76
N LYS A 218 -47.70 10.60 24.22
CA LYS A 218 -46.67 11.65 24.21
C LYS A 218 -45.49 11.34 25.13
N ARG A 219 -45.73 10.72 26.30
CA ARG A 219 -44.66 10.29 27.22
C ARG A 219 -43.89 9.10 26.62
N LEU A 220 -44.60 8.14 26.02
CA LEU A 220 -44.02 6.99 25.31
C LEU A 220 -43.12 7.45 24.14
N GLN A 221 -43.58 8.41 23.33
CA GLN A 221 -42.79 8.96 22.22
C GLN A 221 -41.48 9.60 22.70
N LYS A 222 -41.52 10.41 23.78
CA LYS A 222 -40.31 11.02 24.37
C LYS A 222 -39.33 9.98 24.92
N MET A 223 -39.85 8.90 25.51
CA MET A 223 -39.03 7.78 25.98
C MET A 223 -38.33 7.08 24.80
N GLN A 224 -39.04 6.84 23.69
CA GLN A 224 -38.44 6.31 22.44
C GLN A 224 -37.43 7.28 21.79
N GLU A 225 -37.56 8.59 21.98
CA GLU A 225 -36.59 9.58 21.50
C GLU A 225 -35.27 9.52 22.30
N GLU A 226 -35.33 9.40 23.63
CA GLU A 226 -34.15 9.19 24.46
C GLU A 226 -33.54 7.77 24.27
N GLU A 227 -34.34 6.74 23.99
CA GLU A 227 -33.85 5.39 23.64
C GLU A 227 -33.03 5.40 22.33
N LYS A 228 -33.50 6.13 21.30
CA LYS A 228 -32.74 6.34 20.06
C LYS A 228 -31.47 7.13 20.31
N ARG A 229 -31.50 8.14 21.18
CA ARG A 229 -30.33 8.91 21.59
C ARG A 229 -29.30 8.03 22.30
N LEU A 230 -29.75 7.16 23.19
CA LEU A 230 -28.90 6.17 23.86
C LEU A 230 -28.23 5.25 22.84
N SER A 231 -29.01 4.66 21.93
CA SER A 231 -28.50 3.78 20.88
C SER A 231 -27.46 4.45 19.98
N TYR A 232 -27.65 5.74 19.66
CA TYR A 232 -26.66 6.53 18.94
C TYR A 232 -25.36 6.71 19.73
N LEU A 233 -25.44 7.16 20.98
CA LEU A 233 -24.26 7.31 21.85
C LEU A 233 -23.51 5.97 22.06
N GLU A 234 -24.23 4.86 22.23
CA GLU A 234 -23.62 3.52 22.29
C GLU A 234 -22.87 3.14 21.02
N SER A 235 -23.40 3.49 19.84
CA SER A 235 -22.71 3.23 18.58
C SER A 235 -21.44 4.08 18.43
N GLN A 236 -21.48 5.34 18.87
CA GLN A 236 -20.36 6.27 18.81
C GLN A 236 -19.24 5.87 19.79
N VAL A 237 -19.59 5.55 21.04
CA VAL A 237 -18.66 5.01 22.05
C VAL A 237 -17.98 3.74 21.53
N ARG A 238 -18.75 2.81 20.94
CA ARG A 238 -18.19 1.56 20.39
C ARG A 238 -17.21 1.80 19.23
N SER A 239 -17.54 2.72 18.33
CA SER A 239 -16.68 3.05 17.18
C SER A 239 -15.38 3.71 17.62
N LEU A 240 -15.43 4.65 18.57
CA LEU A 240 -14.24 5.32 19.09
C LEU A 240 -13.39 4.38 19.97
N GLN A 241 -14.01 3.45 20.70
CA GLN A 241 -13.27 2.42 21.44
C GLN A 241 -12.51 1.49 20.48
N GLU A 242 -13.12 1.08 19.35
CA GLU A 242 -12.44 0.30 18.31
C GLU A 242 -11.24 1.06 17.71
N GLU A 243 -11.34 2.38 17.54
CA GLU A 243 -10.23 3.24 17.11
C GLU A 243 -9.13 3.40 18.17
N VAL A 244 -9.50 3.50 19.45
CA VAL A 244 -8.55 3.46 20.57
C VAL A 244 -7.78 2.14 20.59
N ASP A 245 -8.46 1.00 20.40
CA ASP A 245 -7.83 -0.32 20.38
C ASP A 245 -6.89 -0.47 19.17
N VAL A 246 -7.32 -0.05 17.97
CA VAL A 246 -6.48 -0.08 16.75
C VAL A 246 -5.28 0.86 16.84
N SER A 247 -5.42 2.05 17.44
CA SER A 247 -4.30 2.97 17.66
C SER A 247 -3.31 2.44 18.69
N ALA A 248 -3.79 1.76 19.74
CA ALA A 248 -2.95 1.09 20.74
C ALA A 248 -2.14 -0.07 20.12
N ASP A 249 -2.77 -0.90 19.27
CA ASP A 249 -2.07 -1.98 18.56
C ASP A 249 -0.97 -1.43 17.63
N ARG A 250 -1.27 -0.37 16.86
CA ARG A 250 -0.26 0.31 16.01
C ARG A 250 0.89 0.90 16.82
N ALA A 251 0.61 1.49 17.98
CA ALA A 251 1.64 2.00 18.87
C ALA A 251 2.54 0.87 19.41
N GLN A 252 1.98 -0.29 19.78
CA GLN A 252 2.76 -1.47 20.17
C GLN A 252 3.62 -2.01 19.02
N GLU A 253 3.09 -2.05 17.79
CA GLU A 253 3.87 -2.45 16.62
C GLU A 253 5.06 -1.51 16.39
N ALA A 254 4.83 -0.19 16.44
CA ALA A 254 5.86 0.85 16.32
C ALA A 254 6.91 0.76 17.43
N GLU A 255 6.52 0.60 18.70
CA GLU A 255 7.44 0.32 19.82
C GLU A 255 8.30 -0.92 19.56
N SER A 256 7.70 -1.99 19.04
CA SER A 256 8.43 -3.21 18.68
C SER A 256 9.46 -2.97 17.58
N LEU A 257 9.16 -2.10 16.60
CA LEU A 257 10.06 -1.75 15.49
C LEU A 257 11.20 -0.84 15.96
N VAL A 258 10.90 0.18 16.77
CA VAL A 258 11.89 1.05 17.41
C VAL A 258 12.87 0.21 18.24
N SER A 259 12.38 -0.72 19.06
CA SER A 259 13.21 -1.63 19.87
C SER A 259 14.10 -2.55 18.99
N LYS A 260 13.56 -3.10 17.89
CA LYS A 260 14.31 -3.90 16.91
C LYS A 260 15.37 -3.10 16.13
N LEU A 261 15.15 -1.80 15.91
CA LEU A 261 16.13 -0.93 15.26
C LEU A 261 17.21 -0.48 16.24
N GLN A 262 16.85 -0.10 17.46
CA GLN A 262 17.80 0.26 18.54
C GLN A 262 18.76 -0.89 18.85
N THR A 263 18.27 -2.14 18.89
CA THR A 263 19.12 -3.33 19.07
C THR A 263 20.08 -3.53 17.90
N LYS A 264 19.61 -3.44 16.64
CA LYS A 264 20.47 -3.50 15.45
C LYS A 264 21.48 -2.36 15.35
N LEU A 265 21.14 -1.18 15.84
CA LEU A 265 22.05 -0.04 15.94
C LEU A 265 23.16 -0.31 16.97
N ALA A 266 22.81 -0.84 18.14
CA ALA A 266 23.78 -1.23 19.17
C ALA A 266 24.74 -2.33 18.67
N GLU A 267 24.22 -3.34 17.96
CA GLU A 267 25.05 -4.36 17.29
C GLU A 267 25.99 -3.73 16.25
N GLY A 268 25.45 -2.85 15.37
CA GLY A 268 26.23 -2.21 14.31
C GLY A 268 27.30 -1.25 14.82
N THR A 269 27.04 -0.52 15.91
CA THR A 269 28.03 0.35 16.58
C THR A 269 29.12 -0.46 17.28
N GLU A 270 28.79 -1.58 17.95
CA GLU A 270 29.79 -2.48 18.53
C GLU A 270 30.71 -3.10 17.45
N GLU A 271 30.15 -3.47 16.29
CA GLU A 271 30.96 -3.92 15.15
C GLU A 271 31.76 -2.77 14.50
N GLY A 272 31.22 -1.56 14.46
CA GLY A 272 31.94 -0.35 14.04
C GLY A 272 33.17 -0.09 14.91
N GLU A 273 33.04 -0.18 16.23
CA GLU A 273 34.19 -0.10 17.15
C GLU A 273 35.23 -1.21 16.91
N LYS A 274 34.79 -2.44 16.61
CA LYS A 274 35.71 -3.55 16.28
C LYS A 274 36.49 -3.28 15.00
N LEU A 275 35.86 -2.66 13.99
CA LEU A 275 36.52 -2.23 12.75
C LEU A 275 37.47 -1.05 12.99
N ALA A 276 37.08 -0.06 13.79
CA ALA A 276 37.94 1.06 14.17
C ALA A 276 39.21 0.59 14.90
N LYS A 277 39.07 -0.31 15.89
CA LYS A 277 40.20 -0.93 16.61
C LYS A 277 41.11 -1.75 15.68
N ARG A 278 40.54 -2.39 14.64
CA ARG A 278 41.33 -3.07 13.58
C ARG A 278 42.07 -2.09 12.68
N LEU A 279 41.44 -0.96 12.31
CA LEU A 279 42.08 0.10 11.52
C LEU A 279 43.27 0.68 12.30
N GLU A 280 43.04 1.10 13.55
CA GLU A 280 44.07 1.63 14.45
C GLU A 280 45.24 0.65 14.64
N ALA A 281 44.95 -0.65 14.80
CA ALA A 281 45.99 -1.69 14.85
C ALA A 281 46.77 -1.82 13.53
N SER A 282 46.11 -1.71 12.37
CA SER A 282 46.77 -1.74 11.06
C SER A 282 47.62 -0.48 10.80
N GLU A 283 47.16 0.69 11.23
CA GLU A 283 47.89 1.95 11.15
C GLU A 283 49.11 1.95 12.08
N ALA A 284 48.97 1.43 13.30
CA ALA A 284 50.09 1.23 14.23
C ALA A 284 51.13 0.24 13.68
N GLN A 285 50.70 -0.84 13.02
CA GLN A 285 51.60 -1.78 12.33
C GLN A 285 52.32 -1.11 11.15
N LEU A 286 51.62 -0.29 10.37
CA LEU A 286 52.19 0.43 9.22
C LEU A 286 53.16 1.53 9.67
N ALA A 287 52.85 2.25 10.74
CA ALA A 287 53.74 3.22 11.39
C ALA A 287 54.99 2.56 11.97
N SER A 288 54.83 1.41 12.65
CA SER A 288 55.95 0.61 13.16
C SER A 288 56.85 0.13 12.02
N ALA A 289 56.27 -0.44 10.94
CA ALA A 289 57.02 -0.89 9.78
C ALA A 289 57.74 0.26 9.04
N LEU A 290 57.13 1.45 8.96
CA LEU A 290 57.80 2.64 8.42
C LEU A 290 58.95 3.11 9.33
N MET A 291 58.81 3.00 10.65
CA MET A 291 59.85 3.36 11.61
C MET A 291 61.01 2.35 11.62
N GLU A 292 60.72 1.07 11.43
CA GLU A 292 61.70 -0.01 11.26
C GLU A 292 62.47 0.16 9.94
N ALA A 293 61.77 0.42 8.83
CA ALA A 293 62.39 0.75 7.54
C ALA A 293 63.26 2.03 7.63
N ALA A 294 62.79 3.07 8.32
CA ALA A 294 63.50 4.34 8.49
C ALA A 294 64.70 4.26 9.46
N SER A 295 64.71 3.31 10.39
CA SER A 295 65.85 3.08 11.31
C SER A 295 66.94 2.17 10.72
N SER A 296 66.74 1.64 9.50
CA SER A 296 67.67 0.75 8.80
C SER A 296 68.89 1.44 8.13
N GLU A 297 69.46 2.49 8.73
CA GLU A 297 70.80 2.98 8.37
C GLU A 297 71.92 2.22 9.12
N PRO A 298 73.13 2.07 8.54
CA PRO A 298 74.05 1.00 8.92
C PRO A 298 74.91 1.33 10.16
N ALA A 299 74.33 1.20 11.35
CA ALA A 299 75.06 1.05 12.61
C ALA A 299 75.31 -0.43 12.94
N GLN A 300 76.47 -0.72 13.53
CA GLN A 300 77.04 -2.05 13.74
C GLN A 300 76.11 -3.03 14.49
N ALA A 301 75.98 -4.26 13.98
CA ALA A 301 75.40 -5.39 14.70
C ALA A 301 76.14 -6.69 14.33
N ASP A 302 77.32 -6.88 14.93
CA ASP A 302 77.83 -8.22 15.25
C ASP A 302 77.36 -8.56 16.67
N GLN A 303 77.07 -9.84 16.93
CA GLN A 303 76.64 -10.45 18.22
C GLN A 303 75.13 -10.34 18.58
N GLU A 304 74.38 -11.43 18.36
CA GLU A 304 73.87 -12.35 19.41
C GLU A 304 72.71 -13.21 18.85
N GLU A 305 73.02 -14.34 18.19
CA GLU A 305 72.02 -15.42 17.97
C GLU A 305 72.08 -16.41 19.15
N GLY A 306 71.03 -16.42 19.98
CA GLY A 306 71.01 -17.13 21.26
C GLY A 306 69.65 -17.67 21.70
N ALA A 307 69.12 -18.64 20.94
CA ALA A 307 68.16 -19.67 21.34
C ALA A 307 66.79 -19.30 21.99
N THR A 308 65.70 -19.62 21.29
CA THR A 308 64.64 -20.57 21.74
C THR A 308 63.68 -20.91 20.55
N PRO A 309 62.94 -22.04 20.58
CA PRO A 309 62.19 -22.52 19.41
C PRO A 309 60.74 -21.98 19.34
N PRO A 310 60.19 -21.73 18.14
CA PRO A 310 58.79 -21.37 17.97
C PRO A 310 57.90 -22.61 18.09
N ARG A 311 56.82 -22.51 18.86
CA ARG A 311 55.77 -23.54 18.92
C ARG A 311 54.37 -22.94 19.02
N GLU A 312 54.26 -21.71 19.51
CA GLU A 312 53.02 -20.95 19.57
C GLU A 312 52.67 -20.33 18.20
N ASP A 313 53.68 -19.91 17.42
CA ASP A 313 53.49 -19.37 16.06
C ASP A 313 52.91 -20.42 15.08
N GLU A 314 53.29 -21.69 15.23
CA GLU A 314 52.83 -22.78 14.35
C GLU A 314 51.38 -23.18 14.65
N GLU A 315 50.96 -23.15 15.93
CA GLU A 315 49.54 -23.31 16.32
C GLU A 315 48.69 -22.09 15.95
N ALA A 316 49.23 -20.86 16.05
CA ALA A 316 48.54 -19.65 15.62
C ALA A 316 48.33 -19.62 14.10
N LEU A 317 49.34 -20.01 13.31
CA LEU A 317 49.22 -20.17 11.86
C LEU A 317 48.24 -21.28 11.47
N ALA A 318 48.18 -22.39 12.21
CA ALA A 318 47.20 -23.45 11.99
C ALA A 318 45.76 -22.97 12.21
N ARG A 319 45.48 -22.23 13.30
CA ARG A 319 44.15 -21.67 13.58
C ARG A 319 43.74 -20.63 12.53
N LEU A 320 44.66 -19.75 12.11
CA LEU A 320 44.39 -18.78 11.05
C LEU A 320 44.13 -19.47 9.70
N ALA A 321 44.81 -20.58 9.38
CA ALA A 321 44.52 -21.36 8.18
C ALA A 321 43.12 -22.00 8.23
N GLU A 322 42.75 -22.59 9.37
CA GLU A 322 41.43 -23.20 9.59
C GLU A 322 40.29 -22.17 9.52
N GLU A 323 40.49 -20.96 10.06
CA GLU A 323 39.53 -19.86 10.00
C GLU A 323 39.43 -19.25 8.58
N VAL A 324 40.55 -19.14 7.85
CA VAL A 324 40.56 -18.74 6.43
C VAL A 324 39.84 -19.76 5.54
N ASP A 325 39.96 -21.06 5.81
CA ASP A 325 39.25 -22.09 5.05
C ASP A 325 37.75 -22.16 5.42
N LYS A 326 37.39 -21.88 6.69
CA LYS A 326 35.99 -21.67 7.11
C LYS A 326 35.35 -20.48 6.40
N LEU A 327 36.02 -19.32 6.36
CA LEU A 327 35.55 -18.12 5.64
C LEU A 327 35.44 -18.35 4.12
N LYS A 328 36.31 -19.17 3.52
CA LYS A 328 36.16 -19.59 2.12
C LYS A 328 34.92 -20.47 1.91
N ALA A 329 34.63 -21.39 2.83
CA ALA A 329 33.45 -22.23 2.77
C ALA A 329 32.17 -21.38 2.85
N GLU A 330 32.05 -20.52 3.86
CA GLU A 330 30.92 -19.58 4.02
C GLU A 330 30.79 -18.64 2.80
N SER A 331 31.90 -18.13 2.26
CA SER A 331 31.90 -17.32 1.03
C SER A 331 31.47 -18.12 -0.22
N SER A 332 31.70 -19.44 -0.26
CA SER A 332 31.23 -20.30 -1.35
C SER A 332 29.74 -20.65 -1.23
N GLU A 333 29.25 -20.83 0.00
CA GLU A 333 27.85 -21.10 0.32
C GLU A 333 26.96 -19.89 0.01
N LEU A 334 27.35 -18.68 0.45
CA LEU A 334 26.67 -17.43 0.10
C LEU A 334 26.66 -17.13 -1.42
N ARG A 335 27.64 -17.64 -2.19
CA ARG A 335 27.58 -17.57 -3.66
C ARG A 335 26.56 -18.55 -4.23
N ALA A 336 26.49 -19.77 -3.70
CA ALA A 336 25.52 -20.77 -4.12
C ALA A 336 24.08 -20.33 -3.81
N GLU A 337 23.81 -19.80 -2.62
CA GLU A 337 22.50 -19.22 -2.25
C GLU A 337 22.12 -18.05 -3.18
N LYS A 338 23.06 -17.16 -3.48
CA LYS A 338 22.82 -16.04 -4.42
C LYS A 338 22.52 -16.53 -5.84
N GLU A 339 23.17 -17.60 -6.29
CA GLU A 339 22.92 -18.21 -7.60
C GLU A 339 21.57 -18.93 -7.63
N GLN A 340 21.22 -19.69 -6.58
CA GLN A 340 19.90 -20.30 -6.42
C GLN A 340 18.78 -19.25 -6.42
N MET A 341 18.91 -18.18 -5.63
CA MET A 341 17.94 -17.08 -5.62
C MET A 341 17.83 -16.40 -6.99
N ALA A 342 18.91 -16.31 -7.77
CA ALA A 342 18.87 -15.78 -9.13
C ALA A 342 18.15 -16.74 -10.11
N GLU A 343 18.31 -18.05 -9.96
CA GLU A 343 17.57 -19.05 -10.75
C GLU A 343 16.08 -19.10 -10.39
N GLU A 344 15.72 -19.03 -9.10
CA GLU A 344 14.34 -18.96 -8.64
C GLU A 344 13.63 -17.69 -9.14
N LEU A 345 14.30 -16.53 -9.10
CA LEU A 345 13.77 -15.27 -9.61
C LEU A 345 13.65 -15.30 -11.15
N LYS A 346 14.53 -16.02 -11.85
CA LYS A 346 14.42 -16.27 -13.30
C LYS A 346 13.25 -17.19 -13.63
N SER A 347 13.09 -18.30 -12.91
CA SER A 347 11.97 -19.25 -13.04
C SER A 347 10.62 -18.56 -12.78
N SER A 348 10.53 -17.77 -11.70
CA SER A 348 9.35 -16.94 -11.39
C SER A 348 9.01 -15.95 -12.52
N LYS A 349 10.02 -15.28 -13.10
CA LYS A 349 9.84 -14.40 -14.28
C LYS A 349 9.40 -15.15 -15.54
N GLU A 350 9.80 -16.40 -15.73
CA GLU A 350 9.37 -17.23 -16.87
C GLU A 350 7.93 -17.71 -16.69
N LEU A 351 7.54 -18.17 -15.49
CA LEU A 351 6.15 -18.51 -15.14
C LEU A 351 5.20 -17.31 -15.27
N LEU A 352 5.63 -16.10 -14.88
CA LEU A 352 4.81 -14.90 -15.00
C LEU A 352 4.59 -14.50 -16.47
N LYS A 353 5.58 -14.72 -17.34
CA LYS A 353 5.45 -14.56 -18.80
C LYS A 353 4.54 -15.62 -19.44
N GLU A 354 4.58 -16.86 -18.95
CA GLU A 354 3.67 -17.90 -19.45
C GLU A 354 2.22 -17.66 -18.99
N SER A 355 2.03 -17.19 -17.75
CA SER A 355 0.75 -16.75 -17.21
C SER A 355 0.17 -15.56 -18.00
N SER A 356 0.97 -14.54 -18.33
CA SER A 356 0.48 -13.42 -19.15
C SER A 356 0.15 -13.86 -20.59
N ALA A 357 0.98 -14.70 -21.22
CA ALA A 357 0.73 -15.22 -22.56
C ALA A 357 -0.49 -16.15 -22.66
N THR A 358 -0.79 -16.93 -21.61
CA THR A 358 -2.02 -17.73 -21.54
C THR A 358 -3.26 -16.86 -21.31
N ASN A 359 -3.15 -15.80 -20.51
CA ASN A 359 -4.22 -14.81 -20.31
C ASN A 359 -4.55 -14.03 -21.61
N GLU A 360 -3.54 -13.65 -22.41
CA GLU A 360 -3.76 -13.05 -23.74
C GLU A 360 -4.44 -14.02 -24.71
N LYS A 361 -4.03 -15.29 -24.75
CA LYS A 361 -4.71 -16.34 -25.53
C LYS A 361 -6.15 -16.54 -25.09
N ALA A 362 -6.44 -16.49 -23.79
CA ALA A 362 -7.80 -16.58 -23.25
C ALA A 362 -8.66 -15.38 -23.70
N LYS A 363 -8.14 -14.14 -23.61
CA LYS A 363 -8.82 -12.93 -24.09
C LYS A 363 -9.14 -13.01 -25.58
N SER A 364 -8.16 -13.40 -26.41
CA SER A 364 -8.34 -13.59 -27.86
C SER A 364 -9.41 -14.65 -28.19
N ASN A 365 -9.39 -15.80 -27.50
CA ASN A 365 -10.41 -16.83 -27.66
C ASN A 365 -11.82 -16.34 -27.27
N VAL A 366 -11.94 -15.55 -26.21
CA VAL A 366 -13.22 -14.94 -25.79
C VAL A 366 -13.73 -13.93 -26.82
N GLU A 367 -12.86 -13.11 -27.43
CA GLU A 367 -13.25 -12.21 -28.52
C GLU A 367 -13.71 -12.96 -29.76
N ASP A 368 -13.01 -14.03 -30.15
CA ASP A 368 -13.40 -14.83 -31.31
C ASP A 368 -14.68 -15.63 -31.07
N LEU A 369 -14.94 -16.08 -29.84
CA LEU A 369 -16.23 -16.62 -29.43
C LEU A 369 -17.34 -15.55 -29.50
N LYS A 370 -17.10 -14.33 -29.03
CA LYS A 370 -18.03 -13.20 -29.18
C LYS A 370 -18.34 -12.90 -30.66
N LYS A 371 -17.33 -12.87 -31.54
CA LYS A 371 -17.50 -12.68 -32.99
C LYS A 371 -18.32 -13.83 -33.62
N LYS A 372 -18.03 -15.09 -33.26
CA LYS A 372 -18.79 -16.27 -33.71
C LYS A 372 -20.24 -16.28 -33.23
N PHE A 373 -20.51 -15.86 -31.99
CA PHE A 373 -21.87 -15.68 -31.49
C PHE A 373 -22.62 -14.57 -32.23
N LEU A 374 -22.01 -13.40 -32.40
CA LEU A 374 -22.63 -12.26 -33.09
C LEU A 374 -22.97 -12.57 -34.55
N THR A 375 -22.08 -13.27 -35.26
CA THR A 375 -22.33 -13.71 -36.64
C THR A 375 -23.40 -14.80 -36.72
N THR A 376 -23.42 -15.75 -35.79
CA THR A 376 -24.47 -16.79 -35.72
C THR A 376 -25.84 -16.19 -35.39
N ALA A 377 -25.90 -15.22 -34.48
CA ALA A 377 -27.12 -14.49 -34.14
C ALA A 377 -27.66 -13.69 -35.35
N LYS A 378 -26.81 -12.93 -36.04
CA LYS A 378 -27.17 -12.22 -37.28
C LYS A 378 -27.65 -13.18 -38.37
N LYS A 379 -27.01 -14.34 -38.54
CA LYS A 379 -27.44 -15.36 -39.50
C LYS A 379 -28.84 -15.89 -39.17
N LYS A 380 -29.09 -16.29 -37.92
CA LYS A 380 -30.43 -16.75 -37.48
C LYS A 380 -31.49 -15.66 -37.66
N GLN A 381 -31.18 -14.41 -37.33
CA GLN A 381 -32.10 -13.27 -37.54
C GLN A 381 -32.47 -13.11 -39.02
N LEU A 382 -31.51 -13.28 -39.94
CA LEU A 382 -31.73 -13.19 -41.38
C LEU A 382 -32.48 -14.40 -41.94
N GLU A 383 -32.23 -15.61 -41.41
CA GLU A 383 -33.02 -16.82 -41.71
C GLU A 383 -34.47 -16.68 -41.22
N PHE A 384 -34.70 -16.14 -40.02
CA PHE A 384 -36.06 -15.84 -39.53
C PHE A 384 -36.77 -14.81 -40.39
N LYS A 385 -36.09 -13.73 -40.79
CA LYS A 385 -36.66 -12.71 -41.68
C LYS A 385 -37.05 -13.30 -43.03
N SER A 386 -36.16 -14.04 -43.69
CA SER A 386 -36.44 -14.74 -44.95
C SER A 386 -37.61 -15.73 -44.82
N LYS A 387 -37.76 -16.40 -43.67
CA LYS A 387 -38.87 -17.32 -43.42
C LYS A 387 -40.21 -16.58 -43.20
N ILE A 388 -40.19 -15.40 -42.59
CA ILE A 388 -41.35 -14.51 -42.50
C ILE A 388 -41.76 -14.01 -43.89
N ASP A 389 -40.80 -13.52 -44.69
CA ASP A 389 -41.04 -13.04 -46.05
C ASP A 389 -41.65 -14.15 -46.94
N LEU A 390 -41.15 -15.38 -46.85
CA LEU A 390 -41.68 -16.54 -47.57
C LEU A 390 -43.11 -16.92 -47.12
N LEU A 391 -43.43 -16.79 -45.83
CA LEU A 391 -44.78 -17.03 -45.32
C LEU A 391 -45.76 -15.93 -45.79
N GLN A 392 -45.31 -14.67 -45.84
CA GLN A 392 -46.10 -13.56 -46.39
C GLN A 392 -46.35 -13.73 -47.90
N GLN A 393 -45.37 -14.23 -48.66
CA GLN A 393 -45.57 -14.57 -50.08
C GLN A 393 -46.61 -15.68 -50.25
N LYS A 394 -46.50 -16.78 -49.50
CA LYS A 394 -47.47 -17.88 -49.56
C LYS A 394 -48.89 -17.47 -49.18
N LEU A 395 -49.05 -16.54 -48.24
CA LEU A 395 -50.36 -15.99 -47.89
C LEU A 395 -50.98 -15.24 -49.09
N LYS A 396 -50.19 -14.41 -49.79
CA LYS A 396 -50.65 -13.71 -51.00
C LYS A 396 -51.00 -14.66 -52.13
N GLU A 397 -50.16 -15.66 -52.40
CA GLU A 397 -50.44 -16.69 -53.41
C GLU A 397 -51.73 -17.47 -53.09
N GLN A 398 -52.03 -17.72 -51.81
CA GLN A 398 -53.28 -18.33 -51.38
C GLN A 398 -54.49 -17.38 -51.53
N GLU A 399 -54.34 -16.09 -51.23
CA GLU A 399 -55.38 -15.06 -51.46
C GLU A 399 -55.66 -14.86 -52.96
N GLU A 400 -54.65 -14.94 -53.82
CA GLU A 400 -54.80 -14.86 -55.27
C GLU A 400 -55.45 -16.14 -55.83
N ALA A 401 -55.00 -17.33 -55.42
CA ALA A 401 -55.61 -18.60 -55.83
C ALA A 401 -57.08 -18.72 -55.39
N SER A 402 -57.43 -18.24 -54.20
CA SER A 402 -58.83 -18.23 -53.73
C SER A 402 -59.69 -17.18 -54.43
N LYS A 403 -59.14 -16.04 -54.87
CA LYS A 403 -59.83 -15.09 -55.76
C LYS A 403 -60.10 -15.70 -57.14
N VAL A 404 -59.10 -16.32 -57.76
CA VAL A 404 -59.27 -16.97 -59.08
C VAL A 404 -60.30 -18.09 -59.02
N GLN A 405 -60.29 -18.92 -57.97
CA GLN A 405 -61.31 -19.96 -57.78
C GLN A 405 -62.72 -19.37 -57.55
N LEU A 406 -62.85 -18.20 -56.95
CA LEU A 406 -64.14 -17.49 -56.84
C LEU A 406 -64.61 -16.90 -58.18
N GLU A 407 -63.71 -16.41 -59.03
CA GLU A 407 -64.07 -15.92 -60.39
C GLU A 407 -64.42 -17.07 -61.35
N GLU A 408 -63.74 -18.21 -61.25
CA GLU A 408 -63.99 -19.39 -62.08
C GLU A 408 -65.30 -20.10 -61.68
N PHE A 409 -65.63 -20.16 -60.38
CA PHE A 409 -66.90 -20.72 -59.90
C PHE A 409 -68.12 -19.83 -60.19
N MET A 410 -67.91 -18.52 -60.43
CA MET A 410 -68.96 -17.56 -60.76
C MET A 410 -69.26 -17.42 -62.25
N SER A 411 -68.51 -18.09 -63.14
CA SER A 411 -68.56 -17.86 -64.60
C SER A 411 -68.87 -19.11 -65.47
N GLY A 412 -69.02 -20.30 -64.89
CA GLY A 412 -69.12 -21.57 -65.64
C GLY A 412 -70.32 -22.48 -65.32
N LYS A 413 -71.50 -22.18 -65.88
CA LYS A 413 -72.55 -23.20 -66.14
C LYS A 413 -72.71 -23.36 -67.64
N GLU A 414 -72.41 -24.55 -68.19
CA GLU A 414 -73.26 -25.27 -69.17
C GLU A 414 -72.61 -26.52 -69.82
N ASN A 415 -73.45 -27.56 -70.00
CA ASN A 415 -73.46 -28.54 -71.09
C ASN A 415 -72.34 -29.60 -71.25
N ASN A 416 -72.58 -30.76 -70.63
CA ASN A 416 -72.04 -32.06 -71.05
C ASN A 416 -72.56 -32.47 -72.45
N ALA A 417 -71.70 -32.47 -73.48
CA ALA A 417 -71.98 -33.15 -74.76
C ALA A 417 -70.73 -33.52 -75.59
N GLY A 418 -69.68 -32.68 -75.58
CA GLY A 418 -68.53 -32.84 -76.49
C GLY A 418 -67.51 -33.93 -76.14
N ALA A 419 -67.56 -34.51 -74.93
CA ALA A 419 -66.50 -35.40 -74.42
C ALA A 419 -66.48 -36.81 -75.04
N LEU A 420 -67.53 -37.22 -75.76
CA LEU A 420 -67.69 -38.62 -76.19
C LEU A 420 -67.25 -38.87 -77.65
N GLU A 421 -67.29 -37.85 -78.52
CA GLU A 421 -66.88 -37.98 -79.93
C GLU A 421 -65.35 -37.94 -80.11
N VAL A 422 -64.64 -37.19 -79.25
CA VAL A 422 -63.17 -37.08 -79.29
C VAL A 422 -62.49 -38.40 -78.91
N LEU A 423 -63.02 -39.10 -77.91
CA LEU A 423 -62.52 -40.43 -77.48
C LEU A 423 -62.74 -41.52 -78.53
N GLN A 424 -63.74 -41.36 -79.40
CA GLN A 424 -64.07 -42.35 -80.43
C GLN A 424 -63.13 -42.28 -81.65
N LYS A 425 -62.59 -41.10 -81.97
CA LYS A 425 -61.57 -40.94 -83.03
C LYS A 425 -60.19 -41.44 -82.58
N GLN A 426 -59.80 -41.21 -81.33
CA GLN A 426 -58.52 -41.69 -80.79
C GLN A 426 -58.39 -43.22 -80.78
N ASN A 427 -59.48 -43.96 -80.54
CA ASN A 427 -59.45 -45.44 -80.54
C ASN A 427 -59.10 -46.06 -81.90
N VAL A 428 -59.43 -45.41 -83.02
CA VAL A 428 -59.08 -45.93 -84.35
C VAL A 428 -57.58 -45.74 -84.62
N GLU A 429 -57.02 -44.58 -84.28
CA GLU A 429 -55.58 -44.30 -84.42
C GLU A 429 -54.70 -45.20 -83.53
N PHE A 430 -55.21 -45.69 -82.40
CA PHE A 430 -54.50 -46.68 -81.59
C PHE A 430 -54.48 -48.06 -82.24
N SER A 431 -55.54 -48.46 -82.96
CA SER A 431 -55.61 -49.77 -83.63
C SER A 431 -54.55 -49.91 -84.73
N GLU A 432 -54.35 -48.88 -85.55
CA GLU A 432 -53.36 -48.90 -86.65
C GLU A 432 -51.91 -48.92 -86.12
N LYS A 433 -51.65 -48.24 -84.99
CA LYS A 433 -50.34 -48.24 -84.33
C LYS A 433 -50.00 -49.60 -83.70
N VAL A 434 -50.98 -50.34 -83.19
CA VAL A 434 -50.76 -51.70 -82.68
C VAL A 434 -50.29 -52.63 -83.79
N GLN A 435 -50.89 -52.55 -84.97
CA GLN A 435 -50.54 -53.43 -86.09
C GLN A 435 -49.13 -53.16 -86.65
N GLN A 436 -48.70 -51.89 -86.69
CA GLN A 436 -47.31 -51.53 -87.06
C GLN A 436 -46.26 -52.00 -86.03
N LEU A 437 -46.65 -52.17 -84.75
CA LEU A 437 -45.76 -52.70 -83.72
C LEU A 437 -45.57 -54.22 -83.85
N GLU A 438 -46.58 -54.96 -84.29
CA GLU A 438 -46.48 -56.42 -84.49
C GLU A 438 -45.48 -56.78 -85.60
N ASP A 439 -45.50 -56.07 -86.74
CA ASP A 439 -44.53 -56.24 -87.84
C ASP A 439 -43.07 -55.95 -87.41
N LEU A 440 -42.87 -54.94 -86.56
CA LEU A 440 -41.55 -54.62 -86.00
C LEU A 440 -41.05 -55.70 -85.02
N VAL A 441 -41.95 -56.28 -84.21
CA VAL A 441 -41.62 -57.38 -83.28
C VAL A 441 -41.20 -58.64 -84.04
N GLU A 442 -41.84 -58.97 -85.16
CA GLU A 442 -41.43 -60.14 -85.96
C GLU A 442 -40.09 -59.92 -86.67
N LYS A 443 -39.76 -58.68 -87.03
CA LYS A 443 -38.44 -58.31 -87.55
C LYS A 443 -37.35 -58.43 -86.46
N GLN A 444 -37.61 -57.93 -85.26
CA GLN A 444 -36.68 -58.04 -84.12
C GLN A 444 -36.44 -59.49 -83.69
N LYS A 445 -37.44 -60.38 -83.75
CA LYS A 445 -37.25 -61.82 -83.50
C LYS A 445 -36.19 -62.47 -84.39
N LYS A 446 -36.04 -61.99 -85.64
CA LYS A 446 -35.04 -62.52 -86.59
C LYS A 446 -33.63 -61.99 -86.33
N GLU A 447 -33.48 -60.77 -85.81
CA GLU A 447 -32.19 -60.21 -85.38
C GLU A 447 -31.71 -60.82 -84.05
N ILE A 448 -32.62 -61.14 -83.13
CA ILE A 448 -32.30 -61.83 -81.86
C ILE A 448 -31.66 -63.20 -82.10
N ALA A 449 -32.12 -63.95 -83.11
CA ALA A 449 -31.53 -65.24 -83.48
C ALA A 449 -30.07 -65.14 -83.98
N SER A 450 -29.64 -63.99 -84.53
CA SER A 450 -28.24 -63.80 -84.93
C SER A 450 -27.31 -63.44 -83.77
N PHE A 451 -27.84 -62.97 -82.64
CA PHE A 451 -27.05 -62.63 -81.45
C PHE A 451 -26.67 -63.87 -80.61
N GLU A 452 -27.37 -65.00 -80.75
CA GLU A 452 -27.12 -66.19 -79.92
C GLU A 452 -25.78 -66.91 -80.23
N LEU A 453 -25.16 -66.63 -81.37
CA LEU A 453 -23.83 -67.14 -81.72
C LEU A 453 -22.67 -66.36 -81.06
N SER A 454 -22.96 -65.26 -80.34
CA SER A 454 -21.95 -64.48 -79.59
C SER A 454 -21.87 -64.83 -78.09
N LYS A 455 -22.66 -65.81 -77.62
CA LYS A 455 -22.87 -66.11 -76.18
C LYS A 455 -21.67 -66.76 -75.45
N GLU A 456 -20.74 -67.41 -76.15
CA GLU A 456 -19.66 -68.17 -75.50
C GLU A 456 -18.53 -67.31 -74.90
N SER A 457 -18.40 -66.02 -75.27
CA SER A 457 -17.47 -65.11 -74.58
C SER A 457 -18.07 -64.46 -73.33
N GLU A 458 -19.40 -64.45 -73.21
CA GLU A 458 -20.11 -63.76 -72.12
C GLU A 458 -20.17 -64.57 -70.81
N GLU A 459 -20.05 -65.91 -70.82
CA GLU A 459 -20.27 -66.71 -69.59
C GLU A 459 -19.31 -66.38 -68.42
N LYS A 460 -18.07 -65.97 -68.71
CA LYS A 460 -17.08 -65.58 -67.69
C LYS A 460 -17.32 -64.17 -67.11
N GLU A 461 -17.95 -63.30 -67.88
CA GLU A 461 -18.43 -62.00 -67.39
C GLU A 461 -19.77 -62.16 -66.68
N GLY A 462 -20.63 -63.04 -67.19
CA GLY A 462 -21.88 -63.51 -66.63
C GLY A 462 -21.74 -64.00 -65.19
N GLN A 463 -20.77 -64.88 -64.85
CA GLN A 463 -20.57 -65.29 -63.45
C GLN A 463 -20.19 -64.12 -62.52
N LYS A 464 -19.41 -63.14 -63.01
CA LYS A 464 -19.07 -61.93 -62.24
C LYS A 464 -20.29 -61.04 -62.04
N GLN A 465 -21.04 -60.76 -63.11
CA GLN A 465 -22.29 -60.01 -63.08
C GLN A 465 -23.38 -60.74 -62.27
N GLU A 466 -23.42 -62.07 -62.26
CA GLU A 466 -24.38 -62.85 -61.47
C GLU A 466 -24.04 -62.76 -59.98
N SER A 467 -22.76 -62.78 -59.61
CA SER A 467 -22.32 -62.53 -58.23
C SER A 467 -22.64 -61.10 -57.77
N GLN A 468 -22.49 -60.11 -58.65
CA GLN A 468 -22.80 -58.71 -58.38
C GLN A 468 -24.32 -58.47 -58.31
N THR A 469 -25.11 -59.05 -59.22
CA THR A 469 -26.57 -58.94 -59.20
C THR A 469 -27.20 -59.73 -58.05
N LYS A 470 -26.61 -60.83 -57.59
CA LYS A 470 -27.01 -61.49 -56.32
C LYS A 470 -26.77 -60.56 -55.12
N LYS A 471 -25.62 -59.89 -55.04
CA LYS A 471 -25.34 -58.88 -54.01
C LYS A 471 -26.26 -57.66 -54.11
N LEU A 472 -26.49 -57.12 -55.31
CA LEU A 472 -27.42 -56.01 -55.55
C LEU A 472 -28.87 -56.40 -55.23
N LYS A 473 -29.33 -57.61 -55.58
CA LYS A 473 -30.67 -58.11 -55.19
C LYS A 473 -30.80 -58.26 -53.67
N ALA A 474 -29.76 -58.72 -52.98
CA ALA A 474 -29.74 -58.76 -51.52
C ALA A 474 -29.82 -57.35 -50.91
N VAL A 475 -29.01 -56.41 -51.39
CA VAL A 475 -29.06 -55.00 -50.97
C VAL A 475 -30.43 -54.35 -51.28
N ILE A 476 -31.02 -54.62 -52.45
CA ILE A 476 -32.35 -54.12 -52.81
C ILE A 476 -33.44 -54.72 -51.90
N LEU A 477 -33.38 -56.01 -51.56
CA LEU A 477 -34.30 -56.63 -50.62
C LEU A 477 -34.13 -56.07 -49.19
N GLU A 478 -32.90 -55.82 -48.76
CA GLU A 478 -32.62 -55.22 -47.46
C GLU A 478 -33.06 -53.75 -47.40
N LEU A 479 -32.84 -52.98 -48.47
CA LEU A 479 -33.34 -51.61 -48.61
C LEU A 479 -34.87 -51.57 -48.66
N LYS A 480 -35.53 -52.50 -49.37
CA LYS A 480 -37.00 -52.65 -49.33
C LYS A 480 -37.49 -53.00 -47.93
N ARG A 481 -36.83 -53.91 -47.22
CA ARG A 481 -37.17 -54.25 -45.82
C ARG A 481 -36.93 -53.10 -44.85
N LYS A 482 -35.91 -52.26 -45.07
CA LYS A 482 -35.65 -51.03 -44.30
C LYS A 482 -36.67 -49.93 -44.63
N LEU A 483 -37.06 -49.79 -45.89
CA LEU A 483 -38.12 -48.88 -46.34
C LEU A 483 -39.48 -49.28 -45.74
N GLU A 484 -39.90 -50.54 -45.87
CA GLU A 484 -41.15 -51.05 -45.30
C GLU A 484 -41.21 -50.89 -43.77
N LYS A 485 -40.07 -51.09 -43.07
CA LYS A 485 -39.95 -50.78 -41.65
C LYS A 485 -40.10 -49.28 -41.36
N SER A 486 -39.46 -48.42 -42.14
CA SER A 486 -39.58 -46.96 -42.01
C SER A 486 -41.00 -46.47 -42.29
N GLU A 487 -41.67 -47.02 -43.30
CA GLU A 487 -43.06 -46.72 -43.63
C GLU A 487 -44.03 -47.17 -42.53
N LYS A 488 -43.81 -48.35 -41.93
CA LYS A 488 -44.59 -48.80 -40.76
C LYS A 488 -44.36 -47.93 -39.52
N VAL A 489 -43.16 -47.37 -39.34
CA VAL A 489 -42.88 -46.37 -38.30
C VAL A 489 -43.62 -45.07 -38.62
N ARG A 490 -43.48 -44.50 -39.82
CA ARG A 490 -44.21 -43.30 -40.25
C ARG A 490 -45.74 -43.45 -40.18
N GLN A 491 -46.29 -44.63 -40.47
CA GLN A 491 -47.73 -44.90 -40.33
C GLN A 491 -48.18 -44.95 -38.87
N LYS A 492 -47.33 -45.41 -37.95
CA LYS A 492 -47.61 -45.33 -36.50
C LYS A 492 -47.52 -43.89 -36.01
N GLU A 493 -46.46 -43.17 -36.38
CA GLU A 493 -46.27 -41.75 -36.07
C GLU A 493 -47.44 -40.92 -36.60
N ALA A 494 -47.86 -41.11 -37.86
CA ALA A 494 -49.01 -40.42 -38.44
C ALA A 494 -50.34 -40.74 -37.71
N LYS A 495 -50.52 -41.99 -37.23
CA LYS A 495 -51.70 -42.36 -36.42
C LYS A 495 -51.67 -41.73 -35.03
N GLU A 496 -50.51 -41.68 -34.37
CA GLU A 496 -50.39 -41.00 -33.08
C GLU A 496 -50.53 -39.48 -33.24
N ILE A 497 -49.96 -38.86 -34.28
CA ILE A 497 -50.18 -37.44 -34.62
C ILE A 497 -51.66 -37.17 -34.90
N SER A 498 -52.37 -38.06 -35.60
CA SER A 498 -53.82 -37.92 -35.83
C SER A 498 -54.64 -38.03 -34.54
N LYS A 499 -54.26 -38.92 -33.61
CA LYS A 499 -54.91 -39.01 -32.29
C LYS A 499 -54.64 -37.79 -31.42
N THR A 500 -53.40 -37.29 -31.37
CA THR A 500 -53.08 -36.10 -30.58
C THR A 500 -53.72 -34.86 -31.17
N GLN A 501 -53.82 -34.74 -32.50
CA GLN A 501 -54.60 -33.69 -33.15
C GLN A 501 -56.10 -33.77 -32.81
N ALA A 502 -56.70 -34.96 -32.78
CA ALA A 502 -58.09 -35.13 -32.35
C ALA A 502 -58.28 -34.76 -30.87
N SER A 503 -57.40 -35.23 -29.98
CA SER A 503 -57.43 -34.88 -28.56
C SER A 503 -57.28 -33.37 -28.32
N LEU A 504 -56.39 -32.70 -29.06
CA LEU A 504 -56.22 -31.24 -29.00
C LEU A 504 -57.44 -30.48 -29.56
N GLN A 505 -58.16 -31.05 -30.52
CA GLN A 505 -59.43 -30.47 -31.00
C GLN A 505 -60.54 -30.61 -29.94
N ASP A 506 -60.66 -31.77 -29.29
CA ASP A 506 -61.62 -31.98 -28.20
C ASP A 506 -61.31 -31.11 -26.97
N GLU A 507 -60.04 -30.96 -26.60
CA GLU A 507 -59.61 -30.03 -25.54
C GLU A 507 -59.92 -28.59 -25.92
N LYS A 508 -59.57 -28.16 -27.14
CA LYS A 508 -59.91 -26.81 -27.63
C LYS A 508 -61.42 -26.54 -27.56
N LEU A 509 -62.25 -27.51 -27.94
CA LEU A 509 -63.71 -27.37 -27.92
C LEU A 509 -64.25 -27.29 -26.49
N LYS A 510 -63.68 -28.04 -25.54
CA LYS A 510 -63.97 -27.89 -24.10
C LYS A 510 -63.55 -26.51 -23.56
N TYR A 511 -62.36 -26.03 -23.91
CA TYR A 511 -61.91 -24.68 -23.51
C TYR A 511 -62.84 -23.60 -24.08
N GLN A 512 -63.27 -23.72 -25.33
CA GLN A 512 -64.25 -22.80 -25.93
C GLN A 512 -65.60 -22.83 -25.21
N GLN A 513 -66.11 -24.02 -24.84
CA GLN A 513 -67.35 -24.12 -24.04
C GLN A 513 -67.20 -23.50 -22.64
N VAL A 514 -66.07 -23.70 -21.97
CA VAL A 514 -65.79 -23.07 -20.67
C VAL A 514 -65.68 -21.55 -20.83
N GLU A 515 -65.00 -21.06 -21.86
CA GLU A 515 -64.91 -19.62 -22.17
C GLU A 515 -66.28 -19.01 -22.47
N GLU A 516 -67.15 -19.69 -23.23
CA GLU A 516 -68.53 -19.25 -23.49
C GLU A 516 -69.37 -19.20 -22.21
N THR A 517 -69.29 -20.21 -21.33
CA THR A 517 -70.00 -20.17 -20.03
C THR A 517 -69.49 -19.05 -19.14
N SER A 518 -68.18 -18.88 -19.01
CA SER A 518 -67.57 -17.78 -18.26
C SER A 518 -67.94 -16.41 -18.83
N ARG A 519 -68.02 -16.28 -20.15
CA ARG A 519 -68.47 -15.05 -20.83
C ARG A 519 -69.94 -14.74 -20.53
N HIS A 520 -70.83 -15.73 -20.54
CA HIS A 520 -72.22 -15.52 -20.14
C HIS A 520 -72.37 -15.18 -18.65
N GLU A 521 -71.54 -15.75 -17.78
CA GLU A 521 -71.47 -15.35 -16.37
C GLU A 521 -70.94 -13.92 -16.19
N MET A 522 -69.89 -13.52 -16.91
CA MET A 522 -69.42 -12.13 -16.93
C MET A 522 -70.50 -11.18 -17.45
N GLU A 523 -71.20 -11.51 -18.53
CA GLU A 523 -72.31 -10.69 -19.04
C GLU A 523 -73.48 -10.59 -18.04
N ARG A 524 -73.74 -11.65 -17.25
CA ARG A 524 -74.73 -11.63 -16.16
C ARG A 524 -74.25 -10.72 -15.03
N LEU A 525 -73.02 -10.90 -14.56
CA LEU A 525 -72.41 -10.09 -13.51
C LEU A 525 -72.27 -8.63 -13.93
N GLU A 526 -72.00 -8.33 -15.20
CA GLU A 526 -72.02 -6.97 -15.74
C GLU A 526 -73.40 -6.34 -15.69
N LYS A 527 -74.46 -7.09 -16.05
CA LYS A 527 -75.85 -6.60 -15.97
C LYS A 527 -76.23 -6.36 -14.50
N GLU A 528 -75.90 -7.29 -13.62
CA GLU A 528 -76.10 -7.14 -12.17
C GLU A 528 -75.32 -5.93 -11.65
N LEU A 529 -74.03 -5.79 -11.93
CA LEU A 529 -73.19 -4.64 -11.56
C LEU A 529 -73.75 -3.33 -12.13
N LYS A 530 -74.26 -3.30 -13.37
CA LYS A 530 -74.94 -2.11 -13.94
C LYS A 530 -76.21 -1.77 -13.14
N THR A 531 -77.00 -2.76 -12.72
CA THR A 531 -78.19 -2.52 -11.86
C THR A 531 -77.81 -2.11 -10.43
N TYR A 532 -76.77 -2.70 -9.83
CA TYR A 532 -76.22 -2.29 -8.54
C TYR A 532 -75.66 -0.88 -8.61
N LYS A 533 -74.91 -0.53 -9.66
CA LYS A 533 -74.38 0.81 -9.90
C LYS A 533 -75.51 1.83 -10.11
N ALA A 534 -76.57 1.49 -10.84
CA ALA A 534 -77.74 2.34 -10.99
C ALA A 534 -78.48 2.56 -9.65
N ARG A 535 -78.72 1.48 -8.88
CA ARG A 535 -79.32 1.57 -7.54
C ARG A 535 -78.43 2.35 -6.57
N ALA A 536 -77.12 2.13 -6.61
CA ALA A 536 -76.15 2.85 -5.81
C ALA A 536 -76.14 4.34 -6.18
N HIS A 537 -76.04 4.71 -7.45
CA HIS A 537 -76.15 6.11 -7.87
C HIS A 537 -77.50 6.74 -7.50
N MET A 538 -78.62 6.03 -7.58
CA MET A 538 -79.90 6.57 -7.09
C MET A 538 -79.89 6.80 -5.58
N LEU A 539 -79.31 5.89 -4.79
CA LEU A 539 -79.20 6.03 -3.34
C LEU A 539 -78.21 7.15 -2.96
N LEU A 540 -77.10 7.26 -3.70
CA LEU A 540 -76.06 8.26 -3.53
C LEU A 540 -76.59 9.64 -3.92
N GLN A 541 -77.31 9.76 -5.04
CA GLN A 541 -78.04 10.96 -5.43
C GLN A 541 -79.12 11.32 -4.41
N GLN A 542 -79.89 10.36 -3.89
CA GLN A 542 -80.86 10.60 -2.81
C GLN A 542 -80.17 11.09 -1.51
N LYS A 543 -78.94 10.64 -1.25
CA LYS A 543 -78.11 11.11 -0.13
C LYS A 543 -77.45 12.46 -0.40
N GLU A 544 -77.02 12.73 -1.63
CA GLU A 544 -76.52 14.01 -2.09
C GLU A 544 -77.63 15.07 -2.04
N ASP A 545 -78.85 14.76 -2.49
CA ASP A 545 -80.00 15.66 -2.38
C ASP A 545 -80.40 15.89 -0.90
N GLN A 546 -80.21 14.90 -0.02
CA GLN A 546 -80.37 15.10 1.43
C GLN A 546 -79.26 16.02 2.00
N LEU A 547 -77.99 15.75 1.70
CA LEU A 547 -76.83 16.54 2.16
C LEU A 547 -76.79 17.95 1.54
N LYS A 548 -77.27 18.12 0.31
CA LYS A 548 -77.36 19.41 -0.37
C LYS A 548 -78.41 20.32 0.24
N ASN A 549 -79.44 19.73 0.85
CA ASN A 549 -80.45 20.44 1.62
C ASN A 549 -80.07 20.67 3.09
N THR A 550 -79.00 20.07 3.63
CA THR A 550 -78.64 20.19 5.06
C THR A 550 -77.18 20.54 5.40
N VAL A 551 -76.23 20.47 4.44
CA VAL A 551 -74.77 20.60 4.71
C VAL A 551 -73.99 21.39 3.65
N SER A 552 -74.43 21.41 2.38
CA SER A 552 -73.54 21.70 1.22
C SER A 552 -73.03 23.14 1.03
N THR A 553 -73.48 24.14 1.78
CA THR A 553 -72.97 25.52 1.66
C THR A 553 -71.96 25.85 2.76
N GLU A 554 -72.41 25.94 4.01
CA GLU A 554 -71.61 26.55 5.09
C GLU A 554 -70.34 25.78 5.48
N MET A 555 -70.31 24.44 5.36
CA MET A 555 -69.11 23.66 5.66
C MET A 555 -68.16 23.59 4.45
N ALA A 556 -68.70 23.53 3.24
CA ALA A 556 -67.90 23.50 2.01
C ALA A 556 -67.13 24.81 1.82
N ASP A 557 -67.77 25.96 2.06
CA ASP A 557 -67.13 27.27 1.98
C ASP A 557 -66.05 27.44 3.06
N LYS A 558 -66.29 27.00 4.31
CA LYS A 558 -65.27 27.02 5.39
C LYS A 558 -64.03 26.19 5.06
N TYR A 559 -64.20 24.98 4.52
CA TYR A 559 -63.05 24.16 4.12
C TYR A 559 -62.32 24.74 2.92
N LYS A 560 -63.05 25.32 1.96
CA LYS A 560 -62.46 26.00 0.80
C LYS A 560 -61.65 27.22 1.21
N ASP A 561 -62.17 28.07 2.09
CA ASP A 561 -61.45 29.24 2.61
C ASP A 561 -60.22 28.82 3.42
N LYS A 562 -60.31 27.74 4.22
CA LYS A 562 -59.14 27.22 4.95
C LYS A 562 -58.09 26.59 4.03
N ILE A 563 -58.51 25.89 2.97
CA ILE A 563 -57.59 25.38 1.93
C ILE A 563 -56.91 26.55 1.23
N SER A 564 -57.65 27.56 0.77
CA SER A 564 -57.07 28.74 0.13
C SER A 564 -56.11 29.51 1.04
N SER A 565 -56.42 29.61 2.34
CA SER A 565 -55.51 30.18 3.36
C SER A 565 -54.23 29.36 3.54
N LEU A 566 -54.32 28.02 3.52
CA LEU A 566 -53.15 27.14 3.59
C LEU A 566 -52.33 27.15 2.29
N GLU A 567 -52.98 27.29 1.13
CA GLU A 567 -52.32 27.43 -0.17
C GLU A 567 -51.54 28.75 -0.26
N THR A 568 -52.07 29.86 0.28
CA THR A 568 -51.31 31.12 0.40
C THR A 568 -50.14 31.00 1.36
N GLU A 569 -50.34 30.38 2.53
CA GLU A 569 -49.30 30.18 3.55
C GLU A 569 -48.15 29.28 3.02
N VAL A 570 -48.48 28.19 2.31
CA VAL A 570 -47.49 27.35 1.61
C VAL A 570 -46.81 28.12 0.47
N GLY A 571 -47.53 28.99 -0.24
CA GLY A 571 -46.96 29.87 -1.26
C GLY A 571 -45.93 30.84 -0.69
N GLU A 572 -46.23 31.47 0.44
CA GLU A 572 -45.33 32.36 1.18
C GLU A 572 -44.11 31.60 1.72
N LEU A 573 -44.30 30.42 2.34
CA LEU A 573 -43.21 29.56 2.81
C LEU A 573 -42.28 29.09 1.67
N ILE A 574 -42.82 28.79 0.49
CA ILE A 574 -42.02 28.48 -0.71
C ILE A 574 -41.28 29.73 -1.22
N GLY A 575 -41.88 30.92 -1.10
CA GLY A 575 -41.23 32.20 -1.38
C GLY A 575 -40.02 32.43 -0.47
N SER A 576 -40.24 32.44 0.85
CA SER A 576 -39.18 32.61 1.85
C SER A 576 -38.12 31.52 1.76
N ARG A 577 -38.48 30.27 1.45
CA ARG A 577 -37.50 29.21 1.20
C ARG A 577 -36.60 29.53 0.00
N LYS A 578 -37.14 30.04 -1.11
CA LYS A 578 -36.34 30.44 -2.28
C LYS A 578 -35.45 31.65 -2.00
N GLU A 579 -35.92 32.58 -1.19
CA GLU A 579 -35.11 33.72 -0.72
C GLU A 579 -33.95 33.25 0.16
N MET A 580 -34.19 32.29 1.07
CA MET A 580 -33.14 31.64 1.86
C MET A 580 -32.16 30.84 1.01
N GLU A 581 -32.64 30.06 0.02
CA GLU A 581 -31.79 29.32 -0.93
C GLU A 581 -30.92 30.29 -1.77
N HIS A 582 -31.46 31.45 -2.18
CA HIS A 582 -30.70 32.49 -2.88
C HIS A 582 -29.67 33.17 -1.98
N ALA A 583 -30.05 33.51 -0.74
CA ALA A 583 -29.13 34.10 0.23
C ALA A 583 -27.97 33.15 0.57
N TYR A 584 -28.25 31.85 0.73
CA TYR A 584 -27.23 30.83 0.93
C TYR A 584 -26.30 30.70 -0.28
N ALA A 585 -26.83 30.69 -1.51
CA ALA A 585 -26.04 30.66 -2.72
C ALA A 585 -25.12 31.90 -2.88
N GLU A 586 -25.62 33.11 -2.54
CA GLU A 586 -24.77 34.30 -2.53
C GLU A 586 -23.67 34.24 -1.45
N LEU A 587 -23.97 33.69 -0.26
CA LEU A 587 -23.00 33.55 0.82
C LEU A 587 -21.90 32.56 0.42
N GLN A 588 -22.27 31.44 -0.21
CA GLN A 588 -21.34 30.48 -0.80
C GLN A 588 -20.49 31.10 -1.92
N GLU A 589 -21.04 31.99 -2.75
CA GLU A 589 -20.27 32.73 -3.76
C GLU A 589 -19.31 33.76 -3.15
N ARG A 590 -19.69 34.41 -2.04
CA ARG A 590 -18.79 35.33 -1.28
C ARG A 590 -17.63 34.56 -0.65
N HIS A 591 -17.93 33.50 0.10
CA HIS A 591 -16.92 32.63 0.73
C HIS A 591 -15.95 32.03 -0.31
N GLY A 592 -16.46 31.60 -1.48
CA GLY A 592 -15.63 31.14 -2.58
C GLY A 592 -14.70 32.20 -3.17
N LYS A 593 -15.07 33.48 -3.13
CA LYS A 593 -14.20 34.60 -3.55
C LYS A 593 -13.17 34.94 -2.47
N GLU A 594 -13.57 34.98 -1.21
CA GLU A 594 -12.70 35.24 -0.07
C GLU A 594 -11.62 34.15 0.06
N MET A 595 -11.98 32.88 -0.07
CA MET A 595 -11.02 31.77 -0.13
C MET A 595 -10.07 31.87 -1.33
N ALA A 596 -10.54 32.33 -2.50
CA ALA A 596 -9.67 32.55 -3.65
C ALA A 596 -8.68 33.71 -3.42
N GLU A 597 -9.13 34.80 -2.78
CA GLU A 597 -8.29 35.95 -2.40
C GLU A 597 -7.25 35.57 -1.34
N ILE A 598 -7.63 34.79 -0.32
CA ILE A 598 -6.70 34.23 0.69
C ILE A 598 -5.63 33.36 0.02
N VAL A 599 -6.01 32.51 -0.92
CA VAL A 599 -5.06 31.67 -1.67
C VAL A 599 -4.12 32.51 -2.55
N GLU A 600 -4.61 33.58 -3.19
CA GLU A 600 -3.74 34.50 -3.94
C GLU A 600 -2.77 35.23 -3.01
N ASN A 601 -3.25 35.77 -1.89
CA ASN A 601 -2.43 36.44 -0.88
C ASN A 601 -1.33 35.51 -0.34
N HIS A 602 -1.67 34.31 0.13
CA HIS A 602 -0.68 33.32 0.59
C HIS A 602 0.32 32.95 -0.51
N LYS A 603 -0.12 32.85 -1.77
CA LYS A 603 0.79 32.57 -2.90
C LYS A 603 1.78 33.72 -3.13
N THR A 604 1.36 34.97 -2.98
CA THR A 604 2.29 36.12 -3.06
C THR A 604 3.22 36.20 -1.86
N GLU A 605 2.76 35.83 -0.65
CA GLU A 605 3.60 35.78 0.54
C GLU A 605 4.66 34.67 0.47
N ILE A 606 4.30 33.49 -0.07
CA ILE A 606 5.25 32.40 -0.35
C ILE A 606 6.32 32.87 -1.34
N ALA A 607 5.93 33.49 -2.46
CA ALA A 607 6.88 34.02 -3.43
C ALA A 607 7.84 35.06 -2.82
N ALA A 608 7.32 35.97 -1.98
CA ALA A 608 8.16 36.95 -1.28
C ALA A 608 9.14 36.30 -0.29
N LYS A 609 8.75 35.20 0.39
CA LYS A 609 9.64 34.43 1.27
C LYS A 609 10.67 33.60 0.50
N GLU A 610 10.33 33.11 -0.69
CA GLU A 610 11.28 32.45 -1.60
C GLU A 610 12.36 33.42 -2.08
N ASP A 611 11.99 34.66 -2.46
CA ASP A 611 12.93 35.73 -2.81
C ASP A 611 13.82 36.11 -1.60
N GLU A 612 13.26 36.28 -0.40
CA GLU A 612 14.04 36.61 0.81
C GLU A 612 15.01 35.48 1.23
N LEU A 613 14.66 34.22 0.96
CA LEU A 613 15.56 33.07 1.15
C LEU A 613 16.70 33.06 0.14
N LEU A 614 16.43 33.43 -1.12
CA LEU A 614 17.44 33.57 -2.17
C LEU A 614 18.49 34.63 -1.83
N ASP A 615 18.06 35.80 -1.36
CA ASP A 615 18.95 36.87 -0.90
C ASP A 615 19.83 36.39 0.28
N LYS A 616 19.23 35.73 1.29
CA LYS A 616 19.96 35.15 2.43
C LYS A 616 20.95 34.05 2.03
N GLU A 617 20.63 33.23 1.02
CA GLU A 617 21.55 32.22 0.49
C GLU A 617 22.72 32.89 -0.25
N GLN A 618 22.48 33.99 -0.95
CA GLN A 618 23.52 34.76 -1.62
C GLN A 618 24.45 35.48 -0.63
N ASP A 619 23.91 36.09 0.43
CA ASP A 619 24.68 36.65 1.53
C ASP A 619 25.51 35.57 2.25
N GLY A 620 24.93 34.38 2.47
CA GLY A 620 25.64 33.23 3.03
C GLY A 620 26.82 32.76 2.17
N LYS A 621 26.65 32.73 0.84
CA LYS A 621 27.73 32.42 -0.12
C LYS A 621 28.81 33.50 -0.12
N GLN A 622 28.43 34.77 -0.03
CA GLN A 622 29.35 35.91 0.05
C GLN A 622 30.22 35.84 1.33
N ALA A 623 29.59 35.64 2.49
CA ALA A 623 30.29 35.47 3.77
C ALA A 623 31.22 34.25 3.79
N ALA A 624 30.82 33.14 3.16
CA ALA A 624 31.67 31.96 3.01
C ALA A 624 32.91 32.23 2.11
N MET A 625 32.74 33.03 1.04
CA MET A 625 33.84 33.44 0.17
C MET A 625 34.83 34.36 0.90
N GLU A 626 34.34 35.35 1.65
CA GLU A 626 35.16 36.25 2.46
C GLU A 626 35.92 35.49 3.56
N SER A 627 35.28 34.51 4.19
CA SER A 627 35.92 33.61 5.17
C SER A 627 37.04 32.75 4.53
N GLN A 628 36.82 32.22 3.32
CA GLN A 628 37.88 31.51 2.58
C GLN A 628 39.06 32.42 2.23
N GLN A 629 38.80 33.66 1.80
CA GLN A 629 39.84 34.62 1.47
C GLN A 629 40.68 35.00 2.70
N ALA A 630 40.04 35.28 3.85
CA ALA A 630 40.73 35.53 5.12
C ALA A 630 41.58 34.32 5.57
N LEU A 631 41.13 33.10 5.29
CA LEU A 631 41.89 31.87 5.58
C LEU A 631 43.14 31.73 4.69
N GLU A 632 43.09 32.16 3.41
CA GLU A 632 44.27 32.19 2.55
C GLU A 632 45.27 33.26 3.00
N GLU A 633 44.81 34.48 3.30
CA GLU A 633 45.67 35.56 3.80
C GLU A 633 46.38 35.16 5.11
N ALA A 634 45.67 34.50 6.03
CA ALA A 634 46.26 33.93 7.24
C ALA A 634 47.32 32.85 6.96
N LYS A 635 47.10 31.98 5.96
CA LYS A 635 48.08 30.95 5.54
C LYS A 635 49.32 31.57 4.89
N GLU A 636 49.19 32.64 4.12
CA GLU A 636 50.33 33.35 3.53
C GLU A 636 51.18 34.04 4.60
N GLY A 637 50.53 34.75 5.54
CA GLY A 637 51.22 35.36 6.68
C GLY A 637 51.97 34.34 7.55
N LEU A 638 51.42 33.14 7.72
CA LEU A 638 52.07 32.06 8.47
C LEU A 638 53.33 31.54 7.74
N LYS A 639 53.28 31.34 6.41
CA LYS A 639 54.45 30.98 5.59
C LYS A 639 55.55 32.04 5.62
N GLU A 640 55.18 33.32 5.68
CA GLU A 640 56.15 34.42 5.82
C GLU A 640 56.84 34.38 7.20
N LYS A 641 56.08 34.12 8.27
CA LYS A 641 56.63 33.95 9.62
C LYS A 641 57.51 32.71 9.76
N GLU A 642 57.20 31.61 9.07
CA GLU A 642 58.07 30.43 9.01
C GLU A 642 59.42 30.74 8.34
N LYS A 643 59.43 31.53 7.25
CA LYS A 643 60.67 32.00 6.60
C LYS A 643 61.48 32.90 7.52
N GLU A 644 60.86 33.88 8.17
CA GLU A 644 61.54 34.73 9.15
C GLU A 644 62.18 33.89 10.28
N ASN A 645 61.48 32.87 10.78
CA ASN A 645 61.96 32.01 11.85
C ASN A 645 63.13 31.11 11.38
N SER A 646 63.07 30.59 10.15
CA SER A 646 64.19 29.88 9.50
C SER A 646 65.43 30.79 9.36
N ASP A 647 65.26 32.02 8.88
CA ASP A 647 66.34 32.99 8.73
C ASP A 647 66.94 33.43 10.09
N LEU A 648 66.10 33.50 11.14
CA LEU A 648 66.55 33.73 12.51
C LEU A 648 67.34 32.54 13.07
N GLN A 649 66.91 31.29 12.84
CA GLN A 649 67.68 30.09 13.21
C GLN A 649 69.06 30.05 12.53
N LEU A 650 69.12 30.39 11.23
CA LEU A 650 70.39 30.50 10.50
C LEU A 650 71.31 31.57 11.10
N LYS A 651 70.77 32.73 11.50
CA LYS A 651 71.54 33.78 12.20
C LYS A 651 72.01 33.33 13.59
N CYS A 652 71.16 32.64 14.36
CA CYS A 652 71.53 32.11 15.68
C CYS A 652 72.68 31.09 15.58
N THR A 653 72.61 30.15 14.63
CA THR A 653 73.69 29.16 14.43
C THR A 653 75.00 29.81 13.96
N ALA A 654 74.94 30.81 13.08
CA ALA A 654 76.12 31.58 12.68
C ALA A 654 76.77 32.34 13.86
N LEU A 655 75.96 33.00 14.71
CA LEU A 655 76.44 33.68 15.91
C LEU A 655 76.99 32.71 16.97
N GLU A 656 76.45 31.49 17.06
CA GLU A 656 77.02 30.46 17.94
C GLU A 656 78.41 30.01 17.48
N GLU A 657 78.64 29.83 16.18
CA GLU A 657 79.97 29.53 15.64
C GLU A 657 80.96 30.69 15.84
N GLU A 658 80.54 31.94 15.63
CA GLU A 658 81.35 33.13 15.93
C GLU A 658 81.66 33.25 17.43
N ALA A 659 80.72 32.88 18.31
CA ALA A 659 80.93 32.81 19.75
C ALA A 659 81.82 31.62 20.17
N LYS A 660 81.90 30.54 19.38
CA LYS A 660 82.83 29.42 19.61
C LYS A 660 84.26 29.81 19.22
N THR A 661 84.46 30.44 18.06
CA THR A 661 85.78 30.91 17.60
C THR A 661 86.32 32.04 18.47
N SER A 662 85.46 32.97 18.91
CA SER A 662 85.84 33.99 19.91
C SER A 662 86.26 33.36 21.24
N ARG A 663 85.60 32.27 21.67
CA ARG A 663 85.95 31.51 22.89
C ARG A 663 87.20 30.63 22.75
N SER A 664 87.67 30.28 21.55
CA SER A 664 89.00 29.69 21.37
C SER A 664 90.08 30.77 21.35
N ALA A 665 89.90 31.85 20.59
CA ALA A 665 90.86 32.97 20.56
C ALA A 665 91.10 33.59 21.95
N LEU A 666 90.06 33.70 22.79
CA LEU A 666 90.19 34.13 24.19
C LEU A 666 90.90 33.12 25.11
N ARG A 667 90.96 31.83 24.75
CA ARG A 667 91.78 30.83 25.45
C ARG A 667 93.24 30.96 25.02
N ASP A 668 93.49 30.99 23.72
CA ASP A 668 94.84 31.14 23.15
C ASP A 668 95.53 32.42 23.68
N LEU A 669 94.78 33.53 23.77
CA LEU A 669 95.28 34.80 24.32
C LEU A 669 95.57 34.73 25.83
N LYS A 670 94.80 33.96 26.61
CA LYS A 670 95.08 33.72 28.03
C LYS A 670 96.32 32.87 28.22
N GLU A 671 96.48 31.81 27.45
CA GLU A 671 97.68 30.96 27.49
C GLU A 671 98.95 31.77 27.16
N LEU A 672 98.87 32.68 26.19
CA LEU A 672 99.92 33.63 25.86
C LEU A 672 100.19 34.65 26.99
N HIS A 673 99.14 35.16 27.64
CA HIS A 673 99.28 36.07 28.78
C HIS A 673 99.95 35.38 29.97
N ASP A 674 99.51 34.16 30.32
CA ASP A 674 100.13 33.36 31.39
C ASP A 674 101.59 33.00 31.05
N ALA A 675 101.92 32.79 29.77
CA ALA A 675 103.30 32.60 29.33
C ALA A 675 104.14 33.87 29.53
N LEU A 676 103.61 35.03 29.15
CA LEU A 676 104.27 36.32 29.36
C LEU A 676 104.42 36.67 30.85
N GLU A 677 103.45 36.32 31.71
CA GLU A 677 103.59 36.46 33.16
C GLU A 677 104.71 35.58 33.73
N ARG A 678 104.86 34.34 33.24
CA ARG A 678 105.97 33.46 33.64
C ARG A 678 107.32 34.02 33.19
N GLU A 679 107.42 34.52 31.96
CA GLU A 679 108.63 35.19 31.46
C GLU A 679 108.94 36.46 32.26
N TYR A 680 107.95 37.33 32.50
CA TYR A 680 108.12 38.54 33.31
C TYR A 680 108.55 38.20 34.74
N LYS A 681 107.99 37.14 35.33
CA LYS A 681 108.39 36.64 36.64
C LYS A 681 109.84 36.13 36.64
N MET A 682 110.27 35.39 35.62
CA MET A 682 111.68 34.99 35.47
C MET A 682 112.62 36.19 35.28
N TYR A 683 112.24 37.18 34.47
CA TYR A 683 113.01 38.42 34.31
C TYR A 683 113.09 39.22 35.62
N LYS A 684 112.01 39.24 36.40
CA LYS A 684 111.99 39.86 37.72
C LYS A 684 112.89 39.11 38.70
N GLU A 685 112.78 37.79 38.79
CA GLU A 685 113.60 36.94 39.67
C GLU A 685 115.09 37.06 39.32
N THR A 686 115.47 36.95 38.04
CA THR A 686 116.87 37.13 37.61
C THR A 686 117.40 38.56 37.80
N SER A 687 116.55 39.58 37.65
CA SER A 687 116.89 40.96 37.99
C SER A 687 117.09 41.13 39.50
N GLU A 688 116.23 40.55 40.33
CA GLU A 688 116.34 40.53 41.79
C GLU A 688 117.59 39.75 42.25
N GLU A 689 117.96 38.66 41.60
CA GLU A 689 119.23 37.94 41.83
C GLU A 689 120.45 38.80 41.49
N MET A 690 120.47 39.47 40.32
CA MET A 690 121.54 40.40 39.97
C MET A 690 121.62 41.59 40.95
N ILE A 691 120.47 42.12 41.38
CA ILE A 691 120.43 43.18 42.40
C ILE A 691 121.00 42.64 43.71
N GLN A 692 120.63 41.45 44.17
CA GLN A 692 121.18 40.83 45.38
C GLN A 692 122.68 40.50 45.28
N GLU A 693 123.17 40.15 44.09
CA GLU A 693 124.61 39.95 43.85
C GLU A 693 125.35 41.29 43.89
N LYS A 694 124.81 42.35 43.26
CA LYS A 694 125.38 43.70 43.35
C LYS A 694 125.25 44.32 44.73
N GLU A 695 124.20 44.04 45.48
CA GLU A 695 124.07 44.41 46.89
C GLU A 695 125.04 43.62 47.77
N ARG A 696 125.38 42.36 47.43
CA ARG A 696 126.42 41.59 48.12
C ARG A 696 127.82 42.12 47.81
N GLU A 697 128.14 42.42 46.56
CA GLU A 697 129.37 43.14 46.16
C GLU A 697 129.47 44.51 46.85
N LEU A 698 128.38 45.29 46.86
CA LEU A 698 128.31 46.56 47.54
C LEU A 698 128.39 46.40 49.06
N ALA A 699 127.85 45.33 49.64
CA ALA A 699 127.96 45.04 51.07
C ALA A 699 129.42 44.71 51.44
N GLU A 700 130.11 43.90 50.64
CA GLU A 700 131.53 43.55 50.80
C GLU A 700 132.44 44.77 50.62
N LEU A 701 132.20 45.58 49.57
CA LEU A 701 132.84 46.89 49.40
C LEU A 701 132.48 47.86 50.55
N SER A 702 131.26 47.82 51.09
CA SER A 702 130.87 48.65 52.23
C SER A 702 131.48 48.18 53.55
N ALA A 703 131.77 46.89 53.70
CA ALA A 703 132.49 46.35 54.85
C ALA A 703 133.96 46.79 54.79
N SER A 704 134.61 46.61 53.63
CA SER A 704 135.93 47.16 53.32
C SER A 704 136.00 48.69 53.52
N LEU A 705 134.94 49.42 53.17
CA LEU A 705 134.83 50.86 53.40
C LEU A 705 134.41 51.24 54.83
N LYS A 706 133.81 50.36 55.63
CA LYS A 706 133.49 50.56 57.06
C LYS A 706 134.75 50.43 57.91
N ASP A 707 135.59 49.45 57.62
CA ASP A 707 136.95 49.34 58.20
C ASP A 707 137.82 50.56 57.85
N ARG A 708 137.49 51.24 56.74
CA ARG A 708 138.11 52.51 56.30
C ARG A 708 137.33 53.78 56.70
N LYS A 709 136.18 53.67 57.38
CA LYS A 709 135.30 54.79 57.81
C LYS A 709 135.18 54.97 59.33
N THR A 710 136.01 54.29 60.12
CA THR A 710 136.22 54.63 61.55
C THR A 710 136.99 55.94 61.77
N LEU A 711 137.41 56.63 60.69
CA LEU A 711 138.29 57.80 60.75
C LEU A 711 137.94 58.95 59.77
N ALA A 712 136.65 59.15 59.48
CA ALA A 712 136.13 60.35 58.80
C ALA A 712 134.65 60.60 59.20
N THR A 713 134.41 61.29 60.32
CA THR A 713 134.05 62.72 60.35
C THR A 713 132.74 63.09 59.63
N TYR A 714 131.75 63.43 60.48
CA TYR A 714 131.13 64.77 60.52
C TYR A 714 130.01 65.10 59.51
N LYS A 715 128.82 65.34 60.08
CA LYS A 715 127.67 66.09 59.53
C LYS A 715 126.91 65.47 58.33
N GLU A 716 125.64 65.80 58.09
CA GLU A 716 124.52 66.34 58.89
C GLU A 716 123.27 66.34 57.98
N THR A 717 122.05 66.19 58.54
CA THR A 717 120.73 66.39 57.88
C THR A 717 120.43 65.62 56.57
N SER A 718 119.41 64.77 56.51
CA SER A 718 117.98 65.11 56.51
C SER A 718 117.54 66.08 55.40
N ARG A 719 116.71 65.61 54.45
CA ARG A 719 115.42 66.25 54.11
C ARG A 719 114.51 65.34 53.27
N LEU A 720 113.21 65.56 53.46
CA LEU A 720 112.01 65.03 52.77
C LEU A 720 111.86 65.78 51.39
N PRO A 721 110.70 65.90 50.66
CA PRO A 721 109.29 65.48 50.94
C PRO A 721 108.40 65.11 49.69
N VAL A 722 107.06 65.15 49.86
CA VAL A 722 105.95 65.36 48.85
C VAL A 722 105.58 64.15 47.96
N ALA A 723 104.34 63.65 47.76
CA ALA A 723 102.92 63.99 48.00
C ALA A 723 102.08 64.42 46.76
N ALA A 724 100.88 63.81 46.58
CA ALA A 724 99.73 64.17 45.71
C ALA A 724 98.56 63.24 46.14
N GLU A 725 97.33 63.67 46.49
CA GLU A 725 96.24 64.40 45.80
C GLU A 725 95.23 63.51 45.04
N ALA A 726 93.95 63.94 45.00
CA ALA A 726 92.74 63.27 44.46
C ALA A 726 92.11 64.14 43.32
N PRO A 727 90.79 64.17 42.94
CA PRO A 727 89.57 63.35 43.23
C PRO A 727 88.51 63.16 42.06
N HIS A 728 87.35 62.53 42.38
CA HIS A 728 85.95 62.74 41.90
C HIS A 728 85.27 62.16 40.58
N HIS A 729 84.16 61.42 40.81
CA HIS A 729 82.81 61.32 40.16
C HIS A 729 82.54 60.99 38.65
N ALA A 730 81.62 60.02 38.38
CA ALA A 730 80.31 60.23 37.67
C ALA A 730 79.40 58.98 37.41
N THR A 731 78.10 59.11 37.73
CA THR A 731 76.83 58.63 37.08
C THR A 731 76.46 57.17 36.70
N SER A 732 75.25 56.80 37.16
CA SER A 732 74.24 55.83 36.65
C SER A 732 72.86 56.17 37.30
N SER A 733 71.65 55.71 36.94
CA SER A 733 71.02 55.01 35.78
C SER A 733 69.46 55.17 35.87
N THR A 734 68.65 54.72 34.89
CA THR A 734 67.23 55.17 34.70
C THR A 734 66.13 54.08 34.65
N SER A 735 64.99 54.33 35.35
CA SER A 735 63.53 54.12 35.01
C SER A 735 62.99 52.74 34.51
N PRO A 736 61.65 52.44 34.40
CA PRO A 736 60.43 53.30 34.51
C PRO A 736 59.16 52.71 35.24
N ALA A 737 58.04 53.48 35.38
CA ALA A 737 56.63 52.98 35.34
C ALA A 737 55.48 54.06 35.44
N SER A 738 54.44 53.92 34.60
CA SER A 738 52.97 54.23 34.73
C SER A 738 52.35 55.60 35.19
N THR A 739 51.37 56.13 34.41
CA THR A 739 50.14 56.85 34.93
C THR A 739 49.00 57.11 33.90
N SER A 740 47.72 57.07 34.36
CA SER A 740 46.56 57.99 34.09
C SER A 740 45.38 57.72 33.08
N PRO A 741 44.16 58.31 33.31
CA PRO A 741 42.84 57.98 32.67
C PRO A 741 42.03 59.19 32.07
N ASN A 742 40.77 59.03 31.52
CA ASN A 742 39.56 59.91 31.80
C ASN A 742 38.19 59.72 31.04
N HIS A 743 37.12 60.28 31.66
CA HIS A 743 35.93 61.06 31.15
C HIS A 743 34.56 60.53 30.60
N LYS A 744 33.55 61.45 30.62
CA LYS A 744 32.07 61.38 30.40
C LYS A 744 31.60 62.37 29.30
N THR A 745 30.36 62.26 28.75
CA THR A 745 29.52 63.40 28.23
C THR A 745 28.02 63.04 28.00
N SER A 746 27.22 63.86 27.28
CA SER A 746 25.80 64.20 27.57
C SER A 746 24.91 64.57 26.35
N SER A 747 23.57 64.40 26.49
CA SER A 747 22.43 65.20 25.96
C SER A 747 22.18 65.44 24.44
N GLN A 748 20.90 65.31 24.00
CA GLN A 748 20.15 66.39 23.31
C GLN A 748 18.61 66.14 23.22
N GLN A 749 17.88 67.03 22.54
CA GLN A 749 16.46 67.44 22.75
C GLN A 749 15.85 67.93 21.41
N GLU A 750 14.54 67.80 21.15
CA GLU A 750 13.78 68.77 20.30
C GLU A 750 12.23 68.66 20.41
N SER A 751 11.51 69.52 19.67
CA SER A 751 10.15 70.03 20.00
C SER A 751 9.23 70.26 18.81
N VAL A 752 7.89 70.11 18.96
CA VAL A 752 6.87 70.73 18.07
C VAL A 752 5.57 71.02 18.84
N GLY A 753 4.75 71.96 18.38
CA GLY A 753 3.34 72.07 18.77
C GLY A 753 2.49 72.89 17.78
N PHE A 754 1.30 72.39 17.44
CA PHE A 754 0.21 73.17 16.82
C PHE A 754 -1.17 72.49 16.99
N SER A 755 -2.20 73.33 17.13
CA SER A 755 -3.68 73.11 17.11
C SER A 755 -4.25 71.69 16.86
N LEU A 756 -5.11 71.19 17.77
CA LEU A 756 -5.69 69.82 17.70
C LEU A 756 -7.11 69.65 18.32
N GLU A 757 -7.95 70.70 18.43
CA GLU A 757 -9.20 70.64 19.23
C GLU A 757 -10.52 70.42 18.48
N ASN A 758 -10.51 70.35 17.13
CA ASN A 758 -11.73 70.04 16.35
C ASN A 758 -11.68 68.69 15.61
N ASP A 759 -10.49 68.13 15.32
CA ASP A 759 -10.40 66.78 14.73
C ASP A 759 -10.64 65.69 15.79
N LEU A 760 -10.18 65.90 17.04
CA LEU A 760 -10.29 64.91 18.11
C LEU A 760 -11.72 64.42 18.39
N LEU A 761 -12.75 65.25 18.16
CA LEU A 761 -14.12 64.85 18.44
C LEU A 761 -14.75 64.01 17.33
N SER A 762 -14.29 64.14 16.07
CA SER A 762 -14.62 63.19 15.00
C SER A 762 -13.78 61.94 15.15
N ASP A 763 -12.47 62.07 15.35
CA ASP A 763 -11.55 60.95 15.53
C ASP A 763 -11.97 60.06 16.71
N ILE A 764 -12.47 60.60 17.82
CA ILE A 764 -12.99 59.78 18.93
C ILE A 764 -14.26 59.02 18.52
N THR A 765 -15.18 59.61 17.75
CA THR A 765 -16.36 58.84 17.27
C THR A 765 -15.98 57.82 16.21
N ASP A 766 -15.10 58.17 15.28
CA ASP A 766 -14.69 57.33 14.16
C ASP A 766 -13.77 56.19 14.63
N THR A 767 -12.88 56.41 15.61
CA THR A 767 -12.09 55.33 16.25
C THR A 767 -12.98 54.36 17.03
N ASN A 768 -13.97 54.83 17.80
CA ASN A 768 -14.93 53.96 18.47
C ASN A 768 -15.78 53.15 17.46
N ILE A 769 -16.17 53.74 16.33
CA ILE A 769 -16.87 53.03 15.25
C ILE A 769 -15.96 51.99 14.58
N ILE A 770 -14.69 52.33 14.31
CA ILE A 770 -13.69 51.42 13.76
C ILE A 770 -13.39 50.27 14.74
N GLU A 771 -13.31 50.53 16.04
CA GLU A 771 -13.06 49.51 17.06
C GLU A 771 -14.27 48.60 17.24
N ALA A 772 -15.50 49.14 17.23
CA ALA A 772 -16.72 48.34 17.20
C ALA A 772 -16.83 47.49 15.92
N ALA A 773 -16.48 48.05 14.76
CA ALA A 773 -16.45 47.33 13.49
C ALA A 773 -15.37 46.22 13.47
N LYS A 774 -14.20 46.45 14.07
CA LYS A 774 -13.16 45.42 14.26
C LYS A 774 -13.61 44.31 15.21
N LEU A 775 -14.27 44.66 16.32
CA LEU A 775 -14.79 43.69 17.27
C LEU A 775 -15.92 42.85 16.63
N GLN A 776 -16.78 43.49 15.83
CA GLN A 776 -17.82 42.80 15.08
C GLN A 776 -17.22 41.91 13.97
N ALA A 777 -16.27 42.40 13.18
CA ALA A 777 -15.54 41.58 12.20
C ALA A 777 -14.80 40.39 12.83
N SER A 778 -14.23 40.55 14.05
CA SER A 778 -13.61 39.43 14.76
C SER A 778 -14.64 38.40 15.23
N ARG A 779 -15.80 38.86 15.71
CA ARG A 779 -16.92 37.99 16.09
C ARG A 779 -17.49 37.25 14.88
N ASP A 780 -17.65 37.93 13.77
CA ASP A 780 -18.21 37.37 12.54
C ASP A 780 -17.21 36.35 11.95
N ALA A 781 -15.90 36.63 11.95
CA ALA A 781 -14.88 35.66 11.58
C ALA A 781 -14.88 34.38 12.46
N PHE A 782 -15.05 34.52 13.79
CA PHE A 782 -15.24 33.34 14.66
C PHE A 782 -16.54 32.60 14.34
N LEU A 783 -17.64 33.29 14.00
CA LEU A 783 -18.88 32.65 13.59
C LEU A 783 -18.72 31.89 12.28
N ASP A 784 -17.99 32.43 11.30
CA ASP A 784 -17.69 31.77 10.04
C ASP A 784 -16.76 30.56 10.21
N GLU A 785 -15.81 30.61 11.16
CA GLU A 785 -15.01 29.46 11.59
C GLU A 785 -15.90 28.36 12.20
N TYR A 786 -16.83 28.72 13.10
CA TYR A 786 -17.80 27.75 13.65
C TYR A 786 -18.75 27.20 12.59
N ILE A 787 -19.21 28.01 11.62
CA ILE A 787 -20.10 27.56 10.54
C ILE A 787 -19.35 26.60 9.61
N GLN A 788 -18.11 26.89 9.24
CA GLN A 788 -17.26 25.97 8.48
C GLN A 788 -17.05 24.66 9.26
N ARG A 789 -16.73 24.75 10.55
CA ARG A 789 -16.54 23.55 11.38
C ARG A 789 -17.81 22.72 11.56
N ILE A 790 -18.98 23.36 11.65
CA ILE A 790 -20.28 22.66 11.65
C ILE A 790 -20.50 21.97 10.31
N ALA A 791 -20.24 22.62 9.18
CA ALA A 791 -20.41 22.03 7.84
C ALA A 791 -19.45 20.84 7.60
N GLU A 792 -18.21 20.91 8.10
CA GLU A 792 -17.27 19.78 8.11
C GLU A 792 -17.83 18.60 8.91
N LEU A 793 -18.28 18.84 10.15
CA LEU A 793 -18.83 17.82 11.03
C LEU A 793 -20.15 17.23 10.50
N GLU A 794 -20.98 18.02 9.83
CA GLU A 794 -22.18 17.53 9.12
C GLU A 794 -21.81 16.64 7.93
N GLY A 795 -20.75 16.98 7.19
CA GLY A 795 -20.20 16.13 6.13
C GLY A 795 -19.70 14.80 6.68
N GLU A 796 -18.88 14.85 7.74
CA GLU A 796 -18.33 13.68 8.44
C GLU A 796 -19.45 12.77 8.99
N ALA A 797 -20.49 13.35 9.60
CA ALA A 797 -21.67 12.62 10.07
C ALA A 797 -22.45 11.92 8.94
N VAL A 798 -22.56 12.53 7.76
CA VAL A 798 -23.18 11.89 6.58
C VAL A 798 -22.32 10.73 6.06
N GLU A 799 -20.99 10.85 6.10
CA GLU A 799 -20.08 9.76 5.73
C GLU A 799 -20.15 8.60 6.73
N TYR A 800 -20.15 8.87 8.05
CA TYR A 800 -20.40 7.84 9.08
C TYR A 800 -21.76 7.18 8.92
N GLN A 801 -22.84 7.93 8.66
CA GLN A 801 -24.18 7.36 8.46
C GLN A 801 -24.23 6.41 7.24
N LYS A 802 -23.49 6.75 6.18
CA LYS A 802 -23.32 5.89 4.99
C LYS A 802 -22.48 4.66 5.30
N GLU A 803 -21.41 4.79 6.10
CA GLU A 803 -20.60 3.65 6.52
C GLU A 803 -21.38 2.71 7.46
N ILE A 804 -22.13 3.23 8.43
CA ILE A 804 -23.03 2.43 9.27
C ILE A 804 -24.01 1.65 8.40
N SER A 805 -24.65 2.29 7.42
CA SER A 805 -25.57 1.59 6.49
C SER A 805 -24.88 0.49 5.66
N MET A 806 -23.60 0.67 5.32
CA MET A 806 -22.79 -0.37 4.66
C MET A 806 -22.40 -1.49 5.63
N ARG A 807 -22.01 -1.17 6.87
CA ARG A 807 -21.71 -2.14 7.94
C ARG A 807 -22.94 -2.97 8.30
N ASP A 808 -24.12 -2.38 8.41
CA ASP A 808 -25.40 -3.10 8.62
C ASP A 808 -25.71 -4.09 7.49
N GLN A 809 -25.48 -3.70 6.23
CA GLN A 809 -25.64 -4.60 5.09
C GLN A 809 -24.65 -5.77 5.13
N LEU A 810 -23.38 -5.50 5.45
CA LEU A 810 -22.35 -6.53 5.61
C LEU A 810 -22.65 -7.45 6.80
N GLU A 811 -23.06 -6.91 7.94
CA GLU A 811 -23.50 -7.68 9.11
C GLU A 811 -24.69 -8.57 8.80
N SER A 812 -25.68 -8.07 8.05
CA SER A 812 -26.85 -8.86 7.64
C SER A 812 -26.43 -10.06 6.78
N VAL A 813 -25.57 -9.82 5.78
CA VAL A 813 -25.01 -10.87 4.91
C VAL A 813 -24.14 -11.86 5.71
N LEU A 814 -23.31 -11.39 6.63
CA LEU A 814 -22.47 -12.23 7.48
C LEU A 814 -23.29 -13.06 8.48
N LYS A 815 -24.36 -12.50 9.05
CA LYS A 815 -25.33 -13.23 9.90
C LYS A 815 -26.08 -14.30 9.10
N GLU A 816 -26.39 -14.05 7.82
CA GLU A 816 -26.99 -15.04 6.95
C GLU A 816 -26.02 -16.17 6.57
N GLU A 817 -24.78 -15.85 6.19
CA GLU A 817 -23.73 -16.84 5.90
C GLU A 817 -23.30 -17.62 7.15
N LEU A 818 -23.31 -17.00 8.34
CA LEU A 818 -23.07 -17.70 9.61
C LEU A 818 -24.19 -18.70 9.90
N ARG A 819 -25.46 -18.28 9.83
CA ARG A 819 -26.62 -19.20 9.96
C ARG A 819 -26.62 -20.29 8.90
N LYS A 820 -26.06 -20.05 7.72
CA LYS A 820 -25.90 -21.04 6.65
C LYS A 820 -24.80 -22.04 6.98
N LYS A 821 -23.65 -21.60 7.51
CA LYS A 821 -22.61 -22.48 8.04
C LYS A 821 -23.09 -23.34 9.21
N GLU A 822 -23.82 -22.76 10.17
CA GLU A 822 -24.44 -23.50 11.28
C GLU A 822 -25.42 -24.59 10.77
N ARG A 823 -26.20 -24.28 9.72
CA ARG A 823 -27.07 -25.26 9.05
C ARG A 823 -26.28 -26.34 8.31
N GLU A 824 -25.19 -25.98 7.63
CA GLU A 824 -24.29 -26.94 6.95
C GLU A 824 -23.57 -27.85 7.95
N GLU A 825 -23.11 -27.32 9.08
CA GLU A 825 -22.50 -28.05 10.19
C GLU A 825 -23.51 -28.98 10.88
N SER A 826 -24.73 -28.49 11.14
CA SER A 826 -25.83 -29.33 11.63
C SER A 826 -26.12 -30.51 10.68
N ARG A 827 -26.08 -30.27 9.37
CA ARG A 827 -26.25 -31.31 8.34
C ARG A 827 -25.05 -32.27 8.24
N SER A 828 -23.81 -31.83 8.48
CA SER A 828 -22.66 -32.74 8.56
C SER A 828 -22.68 -33.59 9.83
N ASN A 829 -23.05 -33.01 10.96
CA ASN A 829 -23.14 -33.72 12.24
C ASN A 829 -24.26 -34.77 12.22
N LEU A 830 -25.40 -34.45 11.58
CA LEU A 830 -26.48 -35.41 11.33
C LEU A 830 -26.02 -36.61 10.48
N LYS A 831 -25.08 -36.41 9.55
CA LYS A 831 -24.52 -37.48 8.70
C LYS A 831 -23.57 -38.41 9.47
N GLU A 832 -22.98 -37.93 10.55
CA GLU A 832 -22.07 -38.70 11.42
C GLU A 832 -22.85 -39.45 12.53
N SER A 833 -23.97 -38.89 13.01
CA SER A 833 -24.89 -39.55 13.94
C SER A 833 -25.81 -40.57 13.24
N GLN A 834 -25.39 -41.85 13.22
CA GLN A 834 -26.23 -42.95 12.70
C GLN A 834 -27.62 -43.03 13.36
N THR A 835 -27.70 -42.68 14.65
CA THR A 835 -28.95 -42.67 15.44
C THR A 835 -29.96 -41.65 14.94
N ASP A 836 -29.53 -40.44 14.59
CA ASP A 836 -30.44 -39.39 14.14
C ASP A 836 -30.90 -39.63 12.69
N MET A 837 -30.06 -40.24 11.86
CA MET A 837 -30.44 -40.72 10.54
C MET A 837 -31.49 -41.85 10.59
N GLU A 838 -31.43 -42.75 11.58
CA GLU A 838 -32.44 -43.79 11.76
C GLU A 838 -33.76 -43.21 12.30
N TYR A 839 -33.69 -42.20 13.18
CA TYR A 839 -34.86 -41.46 13.64
C TYR A 839 -35.54 -40.67 12.50
N LEU A 840 -34.76 -39.93 11.70
CA LEU A 840 -35.24 -39.21 10.52
C LEU A 840 -35.89 -40.16 9.50
N LYS A 841 -35.27 -41.31 9.22
CA LYS A 841 -35.86 -42.36 8.37
C LYS A 841 -37.25 -42.78 8.86
N ASN A 842 -37.42 -43.00 10.16
CA ASN A 842 -38.71 -43.38 10.74
C ASN A 842 -39.76 -42.25 10.67
N ILE A 843 -39.33 -40.99 10.78
CA ILE A 843 -40.19 -39.81 10.58
C ILE A 843 -40.63 -39.68 9.13
N VAL A 844 -39.72 -39.82 8.16
CA VAL A 844 -40.03 -39.76 6.72
C VAL A 844 -40.92 -40.92 6.30
N LEU A 845 -40.72 -42.12 6.85
CA LEU A 845 -41.63 -43.24 6.64
C LEU A 845 -43.04 -42.92 7.15
N LYS A 846 -43.18 -42.40 8.39
CA LYS A 846 -44.47 -41.96 8.91
C LYS A 846 -45.12 -40.85 8.07
N LEU A 847 -44.36 -39.88 7.60
CA LEU A 847 -44.85 -38.81 6.72
C LEU A 847 -45.49 -39.38 5.45
N LEU A 848 -44.89 -40.42 4.87
CA LEU A 848 -45.38 -41.11 3.67
C LEU A 848 -46.52 -42.11 3.96
N GLU A 849 -46.57 -42.68 5.16
CA GLU A 849 -47.60 -43.65 5.59
C GLU A 849 -48.90 -42.99 6.09
N THR A 850 -48.83 -41.87 6.82
CA THR A 850 -50.00 -41.20 7.42
C THR A 850 -50.41 -39.90 6.72
N GLY A 851 -49.51 -39.23 6.01
CA GLY A 851 -49.78 -37.93 5.38
C GLY A 851 -49.94 -36.76 6.36
N GLU A 852 -49.56 -36.93 7.63
CA GLU A 852 -49.70 -35.93 8.71
C GLU A 852 -48.58 -34.86 8.65
N TYR A 853 -48.48 -34.15 7.51
CA TYR A 853 -47.39 -33.22 7.25
C TYR A 853 -47.30 -32.05 8.25
N GLU A 854 -48.42 -31.53 8.73
CA GLU A 854 -48.46 -30.39 9.66
C GLU A 854 -47.73 -30.65 10.98
N VAL A 855 -47.79 -31.90 11.47
CA VAL A 855 -47.18 -32.32 12.74
C VAL A 855 -45.73 -32.76 12.55
N LEU A 856 -45.43 -33.40 11.42
CA LEU A 856 -44.11 -33.99 11.15
C LEU A 856 -43.13 -33.01 10.48
N LEU A 857 -43.61 -32.04 9.70
CA LEU A 857 -42.75 -31.05 9.02
C LEU A 857 -41.92 -30.18 9.99
N PRO A 858 -42.45 -29.69 11.13
CA PRO A 858 -41.63 -28.99 12.13
C PRO A 858 -40.47 -29.86 12.65
N VAL A 859 -40.70 -31.17 12.84
CA VAL A 859 -39.68 -32.12 13.33
C VAL A 859 -38.64 -32.42 12.24
N VAL A 860 -39.06 -32.57 10.98
CA VAL A 860 -38.14 -32.69 9.84
C VAL A 860 -37.33 -31.39 9.66
N SER A 861 -37.95 -30.24 9.86
CA SER A 861 -37.30 -28.92 9.76
C SER A 861 -36.20 -28.73 10.81
N THR A 862 -36.41 -29.17 12.05
CA THR A 862 -35.37 -29.09 13.09
C THR A 862 -34.26 -30.11 12.88
N LEU A 863 -34.59 -31.36 12.51
CA LEU A 863 -33.59 -32.41 12.26
C LEU A 863 -32.68 -32.12 11.05
N LEU A 864 -33.23 -31.58 9.95
CA LEU A 864 -32.46 -31.24 8.74
C LEU A 864 -31.94 -29.80 8.73
N ALA A 865 -32.21 -29.03 9.78
CA ALA A 865 -31.93 -27.60 9.87
C ALA A 865 -32.35 -26.85 8.59
N LEU A 866 -33.63 -26.99 8.21
CA LEU A 866 -34.19 -26.36 7.01
C LEU A 866 -34.30 -24.84 7.20
N SER A 867 -34.05 -24.07 6.13
CA SER A 867 -34.30 -22.62 6.15
C SER A 867 -35.81 -22.33 6.11
N PRO A 868 -36.25 -21.12 6.54
CA PRO A 868 -37.66 -20.73 6.45
C PRO A 868 -38.22 -20.87 5.02
N GLU A 869 -37.43 -20.47 4.01
CA GLU A 869 -37.82 -20.67 2.61
C GLU A 869 -37.92 -22.14 2.19
N GLU A 870 -37.04 -23.02 2.69
CA GLU A 870 -37.10 -24.46 2.41
C GLU A 870 -38.38 -25.05 3.01
N VAL A 871 -38.74 -24.66 4.23
CA VAL A 871 -40.00 -25.04 4.88
C VAL A 871 -41.21 -24.55 4.09
N ASP A 872 -41.22 -23.29 3.67
CA ASP A 872 -42.36 -22.72 2.93
C ASP A 872 -42.46 -23.28 1.50
N ARG A 873 -41.34 -23.61 0.85
CA ARG A 873 -41.33 -24.39 -0.41
C ARG A 873 -41.94 -25.78 -0.21
N VAL A 874 -41.65 -26.46 0.90
CA VAL A 874 -42.21 -27.78 1.21
C VAL A 874 -43.71 -27.72 1.56
N LYS A 875 -44.14 -26.75 2.38
CA LYS A 875 -45.57 -26.50 2.64
C LYS A 875 -46.33 -26.26 1.34
N LYS A 876 -45.85 -25.32 0.53
CA LYS A 876 -46.47 -24.97 -0.76
C LYS A 876 -46.53 -26.17 -1.72
N ALA A 877 -45.45 -26.95 -1.84
CA ALA A 877 -45.46 -28.15 -2.67
C ALA A 877 -46.41 -29.24 -2.17
N TYR A 878 -46.71 -29.27 -0.86
CA TYR A 878 -47.69 -30.17 -0.27
C TYR A 878 -49.13 -29.67 -0.48
N GLU A 879 -49.38 -28.38 -0.25
CA GLU A 879 -50.65 -27.70 -0.49
C GLU A 879 -51.07 -27.75 -1.97
N ASP A 880 -50.13 -27.50 -2.89
CA ASP A 880 -50.30 -27.64 -4.35
C ASP A 880 -50.49 -29.13 -4.78
N GLY A 881 -50.14 -30.09 -3.90
CA GLY A 881 -50.03 -31.52 -4.24
C GLY A 881 -51.10 -32.46 -3.64
N VAL A 882 -51.62 -32.20 -2.44
CA VAL A 882 -52.36 -33.20 -1.64
C VAL A 882 -53.66 -32.65 -1.03
N HIS A 883 -54.60 -32.25 -1.88
CA HIS A 883 -56.03 -32.17 -1.55
C HIS A 883 -56.90 -32.96 -2.55
N ARG A 884 -56.61 -34.25 -2.69
CA ARG A 884 -57.57 -35.28 -3.15
C ARG A 884 -57.48 -36.53 -2.27
N PRO A 885 -58.53 -36.87 -1.49
CA PRO A 885 -58.60 -38.17 -0.84
C PRO A 885 -58.90 -39.25 -1.90
N GLY A 886 -57.98 -40.19 -2.13
CA GLY A 886 -58.25 -41.39 -2.92
C GLY A 886 -57.20 -41.89 -3.93
N ASN A 887 -55.96 -41.37 -3.94
CA ASN A 887 -54.87 -41.95 -4.74
C ASN A 887 -53.80 -42.59 -3.86
N ASP A 888 -53.36 -43.80 -4.20
CA ASP A 888 -52.42 -44.58 -3.40
C ASP A 888 -50.99 -43.97 -3.38
N PRO A 889 -50.29 -43.98 -2.24
CA PRO A 889 -48.94 -43.40 -2.12
C PRO A 889 -47.87 -44.09 -2.99
N ILE A 890 -48.16 -45.27 -3.54
CA ILE A 890 -47.28 -46.03 -4.43
C ILE A 890 -47.10 -45.34 -5.80
N ASP A 891 -48.11 -44.63 -6.31
CA ASP A 891 -48.02 -43.92 -7.60
C ASP A 891 -47.12 -42.67 -7.50
N TYR A 892 -47.04 -42.03 -6.33
CA TYR A 892 -46.10 -40.94 -6.10
C TYR A 892 -44.67 -41.44 -5.92
N ALA A 893 -44.47 -42.55 -5.19
CA ALA A 893 -43.16 -43.16 -5.01
C ALA A 893 -42.56 -43.66 -6.34
N THR A 894 -43.36 -44.23 -7.25
CA THR A 894 -42.90 -44.66 -8.58
C THR A 894 -42.57 -43.49 -9.50
N LYS A 895 -43.35 -42.41 -9.46
CA LYS A 895 -43.06 -41.17 -10.20
C LYS A 895 -41.78 -40.49 -9.69
N ALA A 896 -41.63 -40.33 -8.37
CA ALA A 896 -40.42 -39.79 -7.76
C ALA A 896 -39.18 -40.67 -8.02
N ALA A 897 -39.32 -42.00 -8.03
CA ALA A 897 -38.23 -42.90 -8.40
C ALA A 897 -37.81 -42.74 -9.88
N SER A 898 -38.74 -42.41 -10.77
CA SER A 898 -38.43 -42.08 -12.18
C SER A 898 -37.66 -40.75 -12.33
N ASP A 899 -38.00 -39.74 -11.52
CA ASP A 899 -37.29 -38.46 -11.51
C ASP A 899 -35.90 -38.59 -10.85
N VAL A 900 -35.76 -39.36 -9.76
CA VAL A 900 -34.46 -39.62 -9.11
C VAL A 900 -33.53 -40.45 -10.00
N THR A 901 -34.06 -41.42 -10.77
CA THR A 901 -33.24 -42.13 -11.78
C THR A 901 -32.84 -41.22 -12.94
N SER A 902 -33.65 -40.22 -13.30
CA SER A 902 -33.23 -39.19 -14.27
C SER A 902 -32.06 -38.35 -13.74
N TYR A 903 -32.10 -37.90 -12.48
CA TYR A 903 -31.03 -37.11 -11.85
C TYR A 903 -29.73 -37.91 -11.65
N LEU A 904 -29.82 -39.17 -11.22
CA LEU A 904 -28.65 -40.05 -11.07
C LEU A 904 -27.99 -40.37 -12.42
N SER A 905 -28.76 -40.43 -13.51
CA SER A 905 -28.19 -40.61 -14.86
C SER A 905 -27.32 -39.45 -15.33
N GLY A 906 -27.54 -38.23 -14.79
CA GLY A 906 -26.70 -37.06 -15.03
C GLY A 906 -25.38 -37.09 -14.25
N TRP A 907 -25.37 -37.64 -13.03
CA TRP A 907 -24.17 -37.69 -12.19
C TRP A 907 -23.08 -38.64 -12.70
N VAL A 908 -23.47 -39.81 -13.24
CA VAL A 908 -22.53 -40.81 -13.79
C VAL A 908 -21.73 -40.28 -15.00
N PHE A 909 -22.22 -39.26 -15.70
CA PHE A 909 -21.51 -38.65 -16.84
C PHE A 909 -20.50 -37.55 -16.45
N SER A 910 -20.58 -37.00 -15.23
CA SER A 910 -19.73 -35.87 -14.83
C SER A 910 -18.34 -36.30 -14.32
N SER A 911 -18.20 -37.54 -13.83
CA SER A 911 -16.95 -38.05 -13.24
C SER A 911 -15.82 -38.32 -14.26
N SER A 912 -16.10 -38.25 -15.57
CA SER A 912 -15.12 -38.62 -16.61
C SER A 912 -14.27 -37.46 -17.15
N SER A 913 -14.42 -36.23 -16.63
CA SER A 913 -13.70 -35.05 -17.13
C SER A 913 -12.63 -34.49 -16.19
N ALA A 914 -12.38 -35.14 -15.05
CA ALA A 914 -11.37 -34.74 -14.06
C ALA A 914 -10.10 -35.61 -14.12
N ASN A 915 -9.52 -35.78 -15.32
CA ASN A 915 -8.17 -36.31 -15.46
C ASN A 915 -7.53 -35.93 -16.82
N LYS A 916 -7.02 -34.69 -16.91
CA LYS A 916 -6.07 -34.23 -17.95
C LYS A 916 -5.49 -32.87 -17.60
#